data_AF-A0AAW5ZTX6-F1
#
_entry.id   AF-A0AAW5ZTX6-F1
#
_cell.length_a   1.000
_cell.length_b   1.000
_cell.length_c   1.000
_cell.angle_alpha   90.00
_cell.angle_beta   90.00
_cell.angle_gamma   90.00
#
_symmetry.space_group_name_H-M   'P 1'
#
loop_
_entity.id
_entity.type
_entity.pdbx_description
1 polymer ?
#
loop_
_entity_poly.entity_id
_entity_poly.type
_entity_poly.pdbx_seq_one_letter_code
_entity_poly.pdbx_strand_id
1 'polypeptide(L)'
;MKVNPPASPGASASSPSAAQEAAGTQPSTTESSGSRTHAAGSPLASLAELSQTRRAGAKRPAGDDRAGSSSEPPRKMPRRSVKFALSAQEAAPRRSSSLVRHPATDDEQASINRRIEANQRSFLVRKLEAKQPVVQLLQSELGAEIARHLPAQEQYRLDAALARLPEARYEHARLLPPQMGGAYLNRDEEALALALAETDSHGVPLSADVRLDRASWLLLAGMRASALPNIQLNARMRRAVRQARVTLFQTLDRAGPVAQAEALRRLIGACAYAGSQADVLRWTREALGEQRFYRLPPGERAGALAELAEHLDNAEEIEWERLEDLTDPATRAERERTLEQLHTNGLSSTLPMMLDAARRISPMPSDAADLLLQSVISMVRRSMPDPATQQVMLDLFETLLPHLQGNARTDGGMALMAVLPELPAIADQFRLFYMILRRPPGTPPSENRLSHLDVTGQCELTQAVFSQLVEMGEHVMREAAMKLLDNQLEPGRLDRFPGAALESLLTDAAGLTVPASSRPQLLSIVERALDALPGERIARPLRKLLERAIQPPGEHLDAREAAVWNEISPRLMQAWHHLIPRLPAVQRADELVFAVANVPDLVPSALGQLAAATVDEHRAMLRGIGDPWRTAFADAIVNALVRSPGLLYDALHQALPIVPAGQRATVVASLAATLAWAATAASSPFRDSVALLMEEAGRQLLGAVPHDGLEAVLAAFFRRSELPLLPSLAAQHLRSLNPADEGRVLAALTNEAAWLDPTTRALVFSCVTERLAAHASGRADPFARIAHGLPPDVARTWAAQLQTELDAELGLRLASGPRVAAGATHMERLAAGADPTLELRLASRPGPSEAQGDAWNRYGTAHAMIEALRARYAARYAARHA
;
A
#
# COMPACT_ATOMS: atom_id res chain seq x y z
N MET A 1 3.05 -55.25 -19.15
CA MET A 1 3.04 -54.88 -20.57
C MET A 1 3.75 -53.54 -20.71
N LYS A 2 4.87 -53.54 -21.45
CA LYS A 2 5.65 -52.35 -21.83
C LYS A 2 5.10 -51.83 -23.15
N VAL A 3 4.82 -50.53 -23.26
CA VAL A 3 4.92 -49.79 -24.53
C VAL A 3 5.45 -48.38 -24.19
N ASN A 4 6.57 -48.04 -24.83
CA ASN A 4 7.27 -46.76 -24.75
C ASN A 4 6.66 -45.71 -25.72
N PRO A 5 6.97 -44.41 -25.55
CA PRO A 5 6.40 -43.30 -26.34
C PRO A 5 7.21 -43.02 -27.62
N PRO A 6 6.74 -42.14 -28.53
CA PRO A 6 7.62 -41.48 -29.48
C PRO A 6 8.03 -40.06 -29.04
N ALA A 7 9.19 -39.67 -29.55
CA ALA A 7 10.07 -38.61 -29.11
C ALA A 7 9.70 -37.19 -29.60
N SER A 8 10.26 -36.20 -28.90
CA SER A 8 10.44 -34.81 -29.33
C SER A 8 11.37 -34.68 -30.56
N PRO A 9 11.35 -33.51 -31.20
CA PRO A 9 12.55 -32.69 -31.35
C PRO A 9 12.28 -31.29 -30.73
N GLY A 10 13.20 -30.59 -30.08
CA GLY A 10 14.58 -30.33 -30.47
C GLY A 10 14.72 -28.83 -30.72
N ALA A 11 15.28 -28.12 -29.74
CA ALA A 11 15.45 -26.66 -29.68
C ALA A 11 16.43 -26.09 -30.71
N SER A 12 16.29 -24.80 -31.05
CA SER A 12 17.31 -23.74 -30.85
C SER A 12 16.98 -22.39 -31.52
N ALA A 13 17.22 -21.32 -30.75
CA ALA A 13 17.56 -19.93 -31.10
C ALA A 13 16.51 -19.08 -31.83
N SER A 14 16.21 -17.83 -31.45
CA SER A 14 17.09 -16.80 -30.89
C SER A 14 16.31 -15.69 -30.17
N SER A 15 16.74 -15.38 -28.94
CA SER A 15 16.53 -14.06 -28.31
C SER A 15 17.31 -12.97 -29.04
N PRO A 16 17.01 -11.69 -28.78
CA PRO A 16 17.99 -10.94 -28.01
C PRO A 16 17.40 -10.26 -26.78
N SER A 17 18.24 -10.19 -25.75
CA SER A 17 18.03 -9.58 -24.45
C SER A 17 18.69 -8.20 -24.38
N ALA A 18 18.07 -7.33 -23.57
CA ALA A 18 18.64 -6.26 -22.75
C ALA A 18 19.34 -5.06 -23.39
N ALA A 19 18.80 -3.87 -23.09
CA ALA A 19 19.58 -2.68 -22.76
C ALA A 19 18.90 -1.92 -21.60
N GLN A 20 19.48 -2.11 -20.42
CA GLN A 20 19.75 -1.14 -19.35
C GLN A 20 18.62 -0.30 -18.72
N GLU A 21 18.46 -0.55 -17.42
CA GLU A 21 17.95 0.36 -16.39
C GLU A 21 18.61 1.75 -16.44
N ALA A 22 17.81 2.77 -16.20
CA ALA A 22 18.24 3.95 -15.47
C ALA A 22 17.14 4.34 -14.48
N ALA A 23 17.48 4.24 -13.21
CA ALA A 23 16.66 4.60 -12.06
C ALA A 23 16.40 6.11 -11.95
N GLY A 24 15.30 6.46 -11.29
CA GLY A 24 15.23 7.65 -10.44
C GLY A 24 14.29 8.76 -10.90
N THR A 25 13.00 8.64 -10.59
CA THR A 25 12.22 9.77 -10.01
C THR A 25 10.96 9.23 -9.34
N GLN A 26 10.79 9.55 -8.05
CA GLN A 26 9.56 9.31 -7.29
C GLN A 26 8.38 10.06 -7.93
N PRO A 27 7.14 9.53 -7.90
CA PRO A 27 5.96 10.36 -7.92
C PRO A 27 5.45 10.56 -6.49
N SER A 28 5.34 11.84 -6.12
CA SER A 28 4.60 12.33 -4.97
C SER A 28 3.11 12.00 -5.09
N THR A 29 2.52 11.68 -3.94
CA THR A 29 1.09 11.52 -3.63
C THR A 29 0.19 12.63 -4.18
N THR A 30 -0.95 12.25 -4.78
CA THR A 30 -2.25 12.95 -4.73
C THR A 30 -3.37 12.05 -5.31
N GLU A 31 -4.48 11.91 -4.59
CA GLU A 31 -5.80 11.36 -5.00
C GLU A 31 -6.44 12.21 -6.13
N SER A 32 -7.47 11.85 -6.92
CA SER A 32 -8.32 10.67 -7.16
C SER A 32 -8.92 10.78 -8.59
N SER A 33 -9.47 9.66 -9.10
CA SER A 33 -10.34 9.53 -10.29
C SER A 33 -9.71 9.80 -11.67
N GLY A 34 -9.08 8.76 -12.23
CA GLY A 34 -8.62 8.74 -13.61
C GLY A 34 -9.52 7.85 -14.47
N SER A 35 -10.35 8.46 -15.34
CA SER A 35 -11.04 7.73 -16.40
C SER A 35 -9.99 7.12 -17.33
N ARG A 36 -9.92 5.78 -17.35
CA ARG A 36 -8.99 5.04 -18.21
C ARG A 36 -9.47 5.12 -19.66
N THR A 37 -8.63 5.75 -20.48
CA THR A 37 -8.59 5.73 -21.95
C THR A 37 -9.31 4.53 -22.60
N HIS A 38 -10.42 4.81 -23.28
CA HIS A 38 -11.24 3.85 -24.00
C HIS A 38 -10.62 3.35 -25.31
N ALA A 39 -11.07 2.16 -25.70
CA ALA A 39 -10.74 1.41 -26.89
C ALA A 39 -10.88 2.22 -28.20
N ALA A 40 -9.74 2.44 -28.85
CA ALA A 40 -9.66 2.95 -30.21
C ALA A 40 -10.19 1.90 -31.19
N GLY A 41 -11.42 2.06 -31.69
CA GLY A 41 -11.92 1.19 -32.76
C GLY A 41 -13.40 1.32 -33.16
N SER A 42 -14.26 1.96 -32.35
CA SER A 42 -15.67 2.16 -32.69
C SER A 42 -15.95 3.59 -33.17
N PRO A 43 -16.84 3.84 -34.16
CA PRO A 43 -17.27 5.19 -34.54
C PRO A 43 -17.97 5.97 -33.40
N LEU A 44 -18.36 5.29 -32.31
CA LEU A 44 -18.82 5.92 -31.07
C LEU A 44 -17.66 6.45 -30.19
N ALA A 45 -16.46 5.88 -30.29
CA ALA A 45 -15.29 6.31 -29.50
C ALA A 45 -14.81 7.74 -29.87
N SER A 46 -14.96 8.14 -31.13
CA SER A 46 -14.69 9.52 -31.60
C SER A 46 -15.65 10.56 -31.01
N LEU A 47 -16.74 10.13 -30.36
CA LEU A 47 -17.70 11.00 -29.68
C LEU A 47 -17.42 11.11 -28.16
N ALA A 48 -16.69 10.14 -27.59
CA ALA A 48 -16.32 10.05 -26.17
C ALA A 48 -15.05 10.87 -25.82
N GLU A 49 -14.09 11.03 -26.74
CA GLU A 49 -12.88 11.88 -26.53
C GLU A 49 -13.18 13.35 -26.17
N LEU A 50 -14.43 13.80 -26.39
CA LEU A 50 -14.88 15.16 -26.08
C LEU A 50 -15.59 15.31 -24.72
N SER A 51 -16.00 14.23 -24.05
CA SER A 51 -16.56 14.33 -22.68
C SER A 51 -15.49 14.75 -21.66
N GLN A 52 -14.23 14.36 -21.87
CA GLN A 52 -13.08 14.80 -21.07
C GLN A 52 -12.85 16.32 -21.11
N THR A 53 -13.22 16.99 -22.22
CA THR A 53 -13.08 18.45 -22.33
C THR A 53 -14.07 19.22 -21.45
N ARG A 54 -15.20 18.60 -21.05
CA ARG A 54 -16.16 19.19 -20.12
C ARG A 54 -15.65 19.15 -18.67
N ARG A 55 -15.00 18.06 -18.23
CA ARG A 55 -14.35 17.96 -16.91
C ARG A 55 -13.16 18.92 -16.76
N ALA A 56 -12.37 19.11 -17.81
CA ALA A 56 -11.28 20.09 -17.82
C ALA A 56 -11.78 21.55 -17.78
N GLY A 57 -12.98 21.83 -18.31
CA GLY A 57 -13.60 23.16 -18.29
C GLY A 57 -14.41 23.50 -17.03
N ALA A 58 -14.80 22.49 -16.24
CA ALA A 58 -15.59 22.68 -15.01
C ALA A 58 -14.73 22.90 -13.75
N LYS A 59 -13.45 22.50 -13.75
CA LYS A 59 -12.50 22.91 -12.71
C LYS A 59 -12.02 24.34 -12.98
N ARG A 60 -12.64 25.32 -12.30
CA ARG A 60 -11.99 26.64 -12.13
C ARG A 60 -10.63 26.41 -11.46
N PRO A 61 -9.52 26.99 -11.95
CA PRO A 61 -8.29 26.99 -11.17
C PRO A 61 -8.53 27.85 -9.92
N ALA A 62 -8.41 27.21 -8.75
CA ALA A 62 -8.25 27.92 -7.50
C ALA A 62 -7.03 28.84 -7.63
N GLY A 63 -7.18 30.10 -7.23
CA GLY A 63 -6.08 31.05 -7.20
C GLY A 63 -5.09 30.63 -6.13
N ASP A 64 -3.91 30.17 -6.54
CA ASP A 64 -2.72 30.16 -5.71
C ASP A 64 -1.96 31.47 -5.92
N ASP A 65 -2.15 32.39 -4.98
CA ASP A 65 -1.25 33.52 -4.80
C ASP A 65 0.05 33.04 -4.13
N ARG A 66 1.17 33.31 -4.82
CA ARG A 66 2.59 33.30 -4.38
C ARG A 66 3.38 31.98 -4.49
N ALA A 67 4.13 31.87 -5.58
CA ALA A 67 5.58 31.68 -5.52
C ALA A 67 6.22 32.17 -6.84
N GLY A 68 7.04 33.22 -6.76
CA GLY A 68 7.84 33.67 -7.89
C GLY A 68 9.04 32.75 -8.11
N SER A 69 9.27 32.33 -9.34
CA SER A 69 10.62 32.29 -9.89
C SER A 69 10.59 32.38 -11.42
N SER A 70 11.44 33.28 -11.90
CA SER A 70 11.71 33.59 -13.30
C SER A 70 12.31 32.39 -14.03
N SER A 71 11.77 32.04 -15.20
CA SER A 71 12.57 31.55 -16.33
C SER A 71 11.75 31.65 -17.63
N GLU A 72 11.96 32.72 -18.39
CA GLU A 72 11.56 32.79 -19.81
C GLU A 72 12.30 31.72 -20.62
N PRO A 73 11.62 30.96 -21.50
CA PRO A 73 12.27 30.29 -22.62
C PRO A 73 12.15 31.13 -23.91
N PRO A 74 13.09 30.96 -24.86
CA PRO A 74 13.50 32.01 -25.77
C PRO A 74 12.57 32.22 -26.96
N ARG A 75 12.48 33.50 -27.36
CA ARG A 75 11.87 34.00 -28.60
C ARG A 75 12.30 33.19 -29.83
N LYS A 76 11.37 32.41 -30.39
CA LYS A 76 11.40 32.05 -31.82
C LYS A 76 10.76 33.20 -32.62
N MET A 77 11.47 33.60 -33.67
CA MET A 77 11.19 34.77 -34.51
C MET A 77 9.73 34.87 -34.99
N PRO A 78 9.15 36.09 -35.06
CA PRO A 78 7.83 36.29 -35.61
C PRO A 78 7.85 36.01 -37.12
N ARG A 79 7.07 35.02 -37.56
CA ARG A 79 6.67 34.94 -38.97
C ARG A 79 5.84 36.20 -39.26
N ARG A 80 6.31 36.96 -40.26
CA ARG A 80 5.74 38.23 -40.73
C ARG A 80 4.22 38.12 -40.89
N SER A 81 3.48 38.71 -39.96
CA SER A 81 2.08 39.07 -40.15
C SER A 81 2.03 40.17 -41.20
N VAL A 82 1.44 39.86 -42.36
CA VAL A 82 0.99 40.91 -43.28
C VAL A 82 -0.18 41.61 -42.59
N LYS A 83 0.11 42.75 -41.97
CA LYS A 83 -0.91 43.67 -41.47
C LYS A 83 -1.69 44.18 -42.67
N PHE A 84 -2.94 43.74 -42.84
CA PHE A 84 -3.91 44.57 -43.52
C PHE A 84 -4.33 45.66 -42.54
N ALA A 85 -3.91 46.90 -42.83
CA ALA A 85 -4.45 48.07 -42.16
C ALA A 85 -5.94 48.19 -42.52
N LEU A 86 -6.81 47.64 -41.68
CA LEU A 86 -8.21 48.03 -41.62
C LEU A 86 -8.26 49.30 -40.78
N SER A 87 -8.20 50.45 -41.43
CA SER A 87 -8.59 51.72 -40.83
C SER A 87 -10.08 51.67 -40.52
N ALA A 88 -10.41 51.58 -39.24
CA ALA A 88 -11.73 51.83 -38.71
C ALA A 88 -12.02 53.35 -38.73
N GLN A 89 -13.26 53.69 -39.07
CA GLN A 89 -13.92 54.99 -38.88
C GLN A 89 -13.20 56.21 -39.47
N GLU A 90 -13.56 56.52 -40.71
CA GLU A 90 -13.90 57.89 -41.05
C GLU A 90 -15.32 57.91 -41.60
N ALA A 91 -16.01 59.01 -41.29
CA ALA A 91 -17.41 59.27 -41.56
C ALA A 91 -17.87 58.73 -42.92
N ALA A 92 -19.14 58.31 -42.97
CA ALA A 92 -19.89 58.22 -44.21
C ALA A 92 -19.44 59.38 -45.12
N PRO A 93 -19.04 59.12 -46.38
CA PRO A 93 -18.90 60.22 -47.30
C PRO A 93 -20.32 60.76 -47.41
N ARG A 94 -20.61 61.84 -46.65
CA ARG A 94 -21.54 62.87 -47.07
C ARG A 94 -21.22 63.00 -48.54
N ARG A 95 -22.17 62.61 -49.39
CA ARG A 95 -22.10 62.75 -50.84
C ARG A 95 -21.54 64.14 -51.09
N SER A 96 -20.23 64.23 -51.30
CA SER A 96 -19.58 65.42 -51.81
C SER A 96 -20.22 65.54 -53.17
N SER A 97 -21.05 66.58 -53.28
CA SER A 97 -21.70 67.07 -54.48
C SER A 97 -21.82 66.02 -55.57
N SER A 98 -23.06 65.69 -55.94
CA SER A 98 -23.31 65.49 -57.36
C SER A 98 -22.70 66.69 -58.08
N LEU A 99 -21.46 66.54 -58.57
CA LEU A 99 -21.05 67.14 -59.80
C LEU A 99 -22.02 66.51 -60.79
N VAL A 100 -23.22 67.10 -60.86
CA VAL A 100 -23.99 67.19 -62.07
C VAL A 100 -22.95 67.67 -63.07
N ARG A 101 -22.29 66.72 -63.74
CA ARG A 101 -21.57 67.03 -64.96
C ARG A 101 -22.68 67.62 -65.80
N HIS A 102 -22.64 68.93 -65.98
CA HIS A 102 -23.47 69.61 -66.97
C HIS A 102 -23.47 68.71 -68.21
N PRO A 103 -24.64 68.45 -68.83
CA PRO A 103 -24.64 67.75 -70.12
C PRO A 103 -23.64 68.51 -70.96
N ALA A 104 -22.50 67.87 -71.23
CA ALA A 104 -21.52 68.48 -72.06
C ALA A 104 -22.24 68.63 -73.39
N THR A 105 -22.44 69.87 -73.82
CA THR A 105 -22.85 70.21 -75.19
C THR A 105 -21.76 69.84 -76.21
N ASP A 106 -20.79 69.03 -75.78
CA ASP A 106 -19.61 68.59 -76.48
C ASP A 106 -19.63 67.06 -76.51
N ASP A 107 -19.83 66.49 -77.69
CA ASP A 107 -20.05 65.05 -77.91
C ASP A 107 -18.86 64.20 -77.41
N GLU A 108 -17.65 64.77 -77.37
CA GLU A 108 -16.47 64.10 -76.85
C GLU A 108 -16.58 63.78 -75.35
N GLN A 109 -17.11 64.70 -74.54
CA GLN A 109 -17.19 64.51 -73.10
C GLN A 109 -18.31 63.53 -72.71
N ALA A 110 -19.40 63.48 -73.49
CA ALA A 110 -20.44 62.46 -73.35
C ALA A 110 -19.91 61.05 -73.70
N SER A 111 -19.10 60.95 -74.76
CA SER A 111 -18.37 59.73 -75.13
C SER A 111 -17.40 59.27 -74.03
N ILE A 112 -16.64 60.20 -73.44
CA ILE A 112 -15.73 59.92 -72.32
C ILE A 112 -16.50 59.42 -71.10
N ASN A 113 -17.63 60.02 -70.75
CA ASN A 113 -18.47 59.56 -69.63
C ASN A 113 -19.00 58.14 -69.84
N ARG A 114 -19.50 57.82 -71.05
CA ARG A 114 -19.95 56.46 -71.38
C ARG A 114 -18.80 55.46 -71.35
N ARG A 115 -17.60 55.84 -71.81
CA ARG A 115 -16.39 54.99 -71.71
C ARG A 115 -15.97 54.77 -70.26
N ILE A 116 -16.04 55.78 -69.40
CA ILE A 116 -15.75 55.62 -67.96
C ILE A 116 -16.75 54.65 -67.32
N GLU A 117 -18.03 54.79 -67.60
CA GLU A 117 -19.07 53.91 -67.05
C GLU A 117 -18.93 52.48 -67.58
N ALA A 118 -18.68 52.30 -68.87
CA ALA A 118 -18.40 51.00 -69.48
C ALA A 118 -17.11 50.37 -68.91
N ASN A 119 -16.06 51.16 -68.72
CA ASN A 119 -14.80 50.69 -68.13
C ASN A 119 -14.98 50.31 -66.66
N GLN A 120 -15.73 51.08 -65.88
CA GLN A 120 -16.06 50.75 -64.48
C GLN A 120 -16.89 49.47 -64.38
N ARG A 121 -17.89 49.29 -65.25
CA ARG A 121 -18.65 48.04 -65.36
C ARG A 121 -17.75 46.87 -65.76
N SER A 122 -16.90 47.04 -66.78
CA SER A 122 -15.97 46.00 -67.23
C SER A 122 -14.93 45.63 -66.17
N PHE A 123 -14.49 46.60 -65.36
CA PHE A 123 -13.55 46.39 -64.26
C PHE A 123 -14.20 45.61 -63.11
N LEU A 124 -15.46 45.92 -62.79
CA LEU A 124 -16.25 45.17 -61.80
C LEU A 124 -16.50 43.73 -62.27
N VAL A 125 -16.90 43.54 -63.53
CA VAL A 125 -17.09 42.21 -64.14
C VAL A 125 -15.78 41.41 -64.10
N ARG A 126 -14.66 41.98 -64.56
CA ARG A 126 -13.34 41.33 -64.51
C ARG A 126 -12.88 41.01 -63.08
N LYS A 127 -13.16 41.87 -62.10
CA LYS A 127 -12.84 41.60 -60.69
C LYS A 127 -13.71 40.50 -60.08
N LEU A 128 -14.97 40.38 -60.51
CA LEU A 128 -15.88 39.31 -60.09
C LEU A 128 -15.47 37.97 -60.73
N GLU A 129 -15.19 37.96 -62.04
CA GLU A 129 -14.68 36.79 -62.76
C GLU A 129 -13.34 36.30 -62.20
N ALA A 130 -12.41 37.22 -61.88
CA ALA A 130 -11.12 36.86 -61.27
C ALA A 130 -11.23 36.24 -59.87
N LYS A 131 -12.32 36.51 -59.14
CA LYS A 131 -12.60 35.93 -57.82
C LYS A 131 -13.47 34.68 -57.88
N GLN A 132 -14.07 34.39 -59.03
CA GLN A 132 -14.99 33.27 -59.24
C GLN A 132 -14.36 31.89 -58.96
N PRO A 133 -13.07 31.61 -59.28
CA PRO A 133 -12.44 30.35 -58.91
C PRO A 133 -12.30 30.17 -57.39
N VAL A 134 -12.00 31.25 -56.66
CA VAL A 134 -11.89 31.24 -55.20
C VAL A 134 -13.26 31.05 -54.56
N VAL A 135 -14.29 31.69 -55.12
CA VAL A 135 -15.69 31.51 -54.69
C VAL A 135 -16.15 30.06 -54.92
N GLN A 136 -15.86 29.47 -56.08
CA GLN A 136 -16.18 28.06 -56.38
C GLN A 136 -15.45 27.08 -55.47
N LEU A 137 -14.18 27.35 -55.17
CA LEU A 137 -13.35 26.52 -54.30
C LEU A 137 -13.81 26.61 -52.84
N LEU A 138 -14.25 27.79 -52.38
CA LEU A 138 -14.89 27.96 -51.07
C LEU A 138 -16.31 27.37 -51.02
N GLN A 139 -17.00 27.24 -52.14
CA GLN A 139 -18.31 26.56 -52.25
C GLN A 139 -18.22 25.02 -52.27
N SER A 140 -17.01 24.46 -52.39
CA SER A 140 -16.76 23.01 -52.40
C SER A 140 -16.55 22.43 -50.98
N GLU A 141 -16.34 21.11 -50.88
CA GLU A 141 -15.98 20.42 -49.63
C GLU A 141 -14.75 21.04 -48.93
N LEU A 142 -13.82 21.63 -49.69
CA LEU A 142 -12.67 22.33 -49.13
C LEU A 142 -13.08 23.57 -48.30
N GLY A 143 -14.18 24.23 -48.67
CA GLY A 143 -14.74 25.32 -47.88
C GLY A 143 -15.33 24.86 -46.55
N ALA A 144 -15.91 23.65 -46.51
CA ALA A 144 -16.33 23.02 -45.25
C ALA A 144 -15.12 22.70 -44.36
N GLU A 145 -14.03 22.19 -44.94
CA GLU A 145 -12.79 21.93 -44.21
C GLU A 145 -12.15 23.20 -43.65
N ILE A 146 -12.09 24.28 -44.44
CA ILE A 146 -11.60 25.59 -43.97
C ILE A 146 -12.52 26.14 -42.87
N ALA A 147 -13.84 26.00 -43.04
CA ALA A 147 -14.82 26.45 -42.05
C ALA A 147 -14.69 25.73 -40.71
N ARG A 148 -14.28 24.46 -40.66
CA ARG A 148 -14.03 23.73 -39.39
C ARG A 148 -13.04 24.43 -38.47
N HIS A 149 -12.14 25.24 -39.02
CA HIS A 149 -11.15 25.99 -38.26
C HIS A 149 -11.58 27.44 -37.93
N LEU A 150 -12.77 27.87 -38.38
CA LEU A 150 -13.30 29.20 -38.13
C LEU A 150 -14.38 29.19 -37.02
N PRO A 151 -14.49 30.25 -36.19
CA PRO A 151 -15.62 30.43 -35.30
C PRO A 151 -16.95 30.54 -36.06
N ALA A 152 -18.05 30.08 -35.48
CA ALA A 152 -19.38 30.07 -36.11
C ALA A 152 -19.85 31.45 -36.63
N GLN A 153 -19.40 32.57 -36.03
CA GLN A 153 -19.69 33.92 -36.52
C GLN A 153 -19.04 34.18 -37.88
N GLU A 154 -17.81 33.73 -38.02
CA GLU A 154 -16.99 33.94 -39.20
C GLU A 154 -17.40 32.99 -40.32
N GLN A 155 -17.79 31.75 -39.97
CA GLN A 155 -18.46 30.82 -40.89
C GLN A 155 -19.74 31.43 -41.49
N TYR A 156 -20.65 31.90 -40.64
CA TYR A 156 -21.90 32.54 -41.10
C TYR A 156 -21.64 33.78 -41.95
N ARG A 157 -20.70 34.64 -41.55
CA ARG A 157 -20.32 35.83 -42.33
C ARG A 157 -19.72 35.46 -43.70
N LEU A 158 -18.91 34.40 -43.74
CA LEU A 158 -18.31 33.89 -44.97
C LEU A 158 -19.39 33.39 -45.93
N ASP A 159 -20.31 32.54 -45.47
CA ASP A 159 -21.35 31.97 -46.33
C ASP A 159 -22.42 32.99 -46.74
N ALA A 160 -22.76 33.94 -45.88
CA ALA A 160 -23.60 35.08 -46.24
C ALA A 160 -22.95 35.96 -47.32
N ALA A 161 -21.62 36.14 -47.27
CA ALA A 161 -20.87 36.88 -48.30
C ALA A 161 -20.76 36.11 -49.63
N LEU A 162 -20.87 34.78 -49.60
CA LEU A 162 -20.86 33.91 -50.78
C LEU A 162 -22.24 33.75 -51.44
N ALA A 163 -23.28 34.38 -50.88
CA ALA A 163 -24.66 34.39 -51.41
C ALA A 163 -25.23 32.99 -51.74
N ARG A 164 -24.92 32.00 -50.89
CA ARG A 164 -25.38 30.62 -51.10
C ARG A 164 -26.88 30.49 -50.85
N LEU A 165 -27.52 29.64 -51.67
CA LEU A 165 -28.89 29.21 -51.44
C LEU A 165 -29.03 28.56 -50.04
N PRO A 166 -30.18 28.70 -49.36
CA PRO A 166 -30.42 28.11 -48.05
C PRO A 166 -30.10 26.60 -47.99
N GLU A 167 -30.39 25.84 -49.05
CA GLU A 167 -30.12 24.40 -49.14
C GLU A 167 -28.62 24.09 -49.07
N ALA A 168 -27.81 24.88 -49.77
CA ALA A 168 -26.36 24.73 -49.76
C ALA A 168 -25.75 25.12 -48.40
N ARG A 169 -26.36 26.09 -47.69
CA ARG A 169 -25.98 26.47 -46.32
C ARG A 169 -26.36 25.41 -45.29
N TYR A 170 -27.52 24.77 -45.47
CA TYR A 170 -27.93 23.64 -44.64
C TYR A 170 -27.02 22.41 -44.84
N GLU A 171 -26.73 22.03 -46.08
CA GLU A 171 -25.80 20.92 -46.34
C GLU A 171 -24.39 21.22 -45.86
N HIS A 172 -23.92 22.47 -45.96
CA HIS A 172 -22.66 22.90 -45.33
C HIS A 172 -22.68 22.67 -43.81
N ALA A 173 -23.75 23.07 -43.12
CA ALA A 173 -23.88 22.86 -41.69
C ALA A 173 -23.84 21.37 -41.31
N ARG A 174 -24.38 20.47 -42.14
CA ARG A 174 -24.33 19.01 -41.92
C ARG A 174 -22.93 18.41 -42.08
N LEU A 175 -22.08 18.99 -42.92
CA LEU A 175 -20.70 18.55 -43.13
C LEU A 175 -19.74 19.00 -42.02
N LEU A 176 -20.17 19.94 -41.18
CA LEU A 176 -19.43 20.37 -39.98
C LEU A 176 -19.60 19.36 -38.83
N PRO A 177 -18.64 19.29 -37.90
CA PRO A 177 -18.84 18.60 -36.62
C PRO A 177 -20.13 19.09 -35.94
N PRO A 178 -20.94 18.21 -35.31
CA PRO A 178 -22.28 18.57 -34.83
C PRO A 178 -22.34 19.82 -33.94
N GLN A 179 -21.35 20.03 -33.06
CA GLN A 179 -21.25 21.22 -32.22
C GLN A 179 -21.10 22.52 -33.03
N MET A 180 -20.36 22.49 -34.13
CA MET A 180 -20.14 23.64 -35.02
C MET A 180 -21.34 23.83 -35.96
N GLY A 181 -21.91 22.74 -36.48
CA GLY A 181 -23.12 22.78 -37.29
C GLY A 181 -24.31 23.38 -36.53
N GLY A 182 -24.52 22.96 -35.27
CA GLY A 182 -25.54 23.54 -34.41
C GLY A 182 -25.27 25.01 -34.05
N ALA A 183 -24.01 25.38 -33.82
CA ALA A 183 -23.61 26.77 -33.58
C ALA A 183 -23.87 27.68 -34.80
N TYR A 184 -23.62 27.16 -36.00
CA TYR A 184 -23.93 27.83 -37.27
C TYR A 184 -25.43 28.02 -37.45
N LEU A 185 -26.23 26.95 -37.31
CA LEU A 185 -27.70 27.00 -37.46
C LEU A 185 -28.39 27.86 -36.40
N ASN A 186 -27.76 28.04 -35.23
CA ASN A 186 -28.23 28.99 -34.22
C ASN A 186 -28.18 30.46 -34.69
N ARG A 187 -27.56 30.76 -35.85
CA ARG A 187 -27.48 32.10 -36.44
C ARG A 187 -28.15 32.22 -37.81
N ASP A 188 -28.36 31.12 -38.51
CA ASP A 188 -28.95 31.09 -39.85
C ASP A 188 -30.40 30.57 -39.81
N GLU A 189 -31.36 31.50 -39.87
CA GLU A 189 -32.81 31.19 -39.77
C GLU A 189 -33.31 30.36 -40.96
N GLU A 190 -32.86 30.67 -42.18
CA GLU A 190 -33.33 30.02 -43.40
C GLU A 190 -32.79 28.59 -43.49
N ALA A 191 -31.51 28.39 -43.15
CA ALA A 191 -30.93 27.04 -43.09
C ALA A 191 -31.54 26.20 -41.95
N LEU A 192 -31.88 26.81 -40.82
CA LEU A 192 -32.56 26.13 -39.71
C LEU A 192 -33.99 25.70 -40.08
N ALA A 193 -34.72 26.52 -40.85
CA ALA A 193 -36.05 26.16 -41.35
C ALA A 193 -36.00 24.94 -42.27
N LEU A 194 -34.98 24.83 -43.13
CA LEU A 194 -34.76 23.67 -43.98
C LEU A 194 -34.43 22.39 -43.21
N ALA A 195 -33.75 22.51 -42.07
CA ALA A 195 -33.47 21.37 -41.19
C ALA A 195 -34.75 20.74 -40.61
N LEU A 196 -35.84 21.51 -40.54
CA LEU A 196 -37.16 21.09 -40.06
C LEU A 196 -38.18 20.84 -41.18
N ALA A 197 -37.81 21.10 -42.44
CA ALA A 197 -38.73 20.99 -43.56
C ALA A 197 -39.20 19.54 -43.74
N GLU A 198 -40.50 19.36 -43.96
CA GLU A 198 -41.12 18.06 -44.26
C GLU A 198 -41.12 17.74 -45.75
N THR A 199 -40.81 18.72 -46.59
CA THR A 199 -40.73 18.61 -48.05
C THR A 199 -39.33 18.96 -48.56
N ASP A 200 -38.98 18.46 -49.74
CA ASP A 200 -37.79 18.89 -50.47
C ASP A 200 -37.98 20.30 -51.10
N SER A 201 -36.96 20.77 -51.82
CA SER A 201 -36.95 22.06 -52.53
C SER A 201 -37.98 22.16 -53.65
N HIS A 202 -38.60 21.05 -54.03
CA HIS A 202 -39.65 20.97 -55.06
C HIS A 202 -41.04 20.76 -54.47
N GLY A 203 -41.18 20.76 -53.14
CA GLY A 203 -42.45 20.57 -52.43
C GLY A 203 -42.89 19.11 -52.28
N VAL A 204 -42.01 18.14 -52.58
CA VAL A 204 -42.30 16.71 -52.45
C VAL A 204 -42.06 16.28 -51.00
N PRO A 205 -42.98 15.52 -50.36
CA PRO A 205 -42.78 15.01 -49.01
C PRO A 205 -41.50 14.16 -48.88
N LEU A 206 -40.70 14.45 -47.87
CA LEU A 206 -39.48 13.71 -47.58
C LEU A 206 -39.80 12.28 -47.10
N SER A 207 -38.94 11.33 -47.49
CA SER A 207 -39.00 9.96 -46.98
C SER A 207 -38.85 9.93 -45.46
N ALA A 208 -39.33 8.85 -44.82
CA ALA A 208 -39.18 8.68 -43.38
C ALA A 208 -37.69 8.68 -42.96
N ASP A 209 -36.82 8.07 -43.76
CA ASP A 209 -35.37 8.00 -43.53
C ASP A 209 -34.72 9.38 -43.52
N VAL A 210 -35.04 10.22 -44.51
CA VAL A 210 -34.48 11.58 -44.60
C VAL A 210 -34.98 12.44 -43.44
N ARG A 211 -36.27 12.36 -43.10
CA ARG A 211 -36.81 13.10 -41.94
C ARG A 211 -36.18 12.67 -40.63
N LEU A 212 -35.99 11.37 -40.44
CA LEU A 212 -35.37 10.83 -39.23
C LEU A 212 -33.88 11.21 -39.12
N ASP A 213 -33.14 11.15 -40.22
CA ASP A 213 -31.74 11.54 -40.27
C ASP A 213 -31.56 13.04 -39.92
N ARG A 214 -32.36 13.91 -40.55
CA ARG A 214 -32.34 15.37 -40.27
C ARG A 214 -32.72 15.67 -38.82
N ALA A 215 -33.78 15.05 -38.32
CA ALA A 215 -34.27 15.25 -36.97
C ALA A 215 -33.26 14.79 -35.89
N SER A 216 -32.69 13.59 -36.06
CA SER A 216 -31.68 13.05 -35.13
C SER A 216 -30.37 13.83 -35.16
N TRP A 217 -29.92 14.27 -36.34
CA TRP A 217 -28.74 15.12 -36.46
C TRP A 217 -28.97 16.50 -35.82
N LEU A 218 -30.12 17.14 -36.08
CA LEU A 218 -30.42 18.46 -35.53
C LEU A 218 -30.54 18.42 -34.01
N LEU A 219 -31.10 17.34 -33.44
CA LEU A 219 -31.11 17.11 -32.00
C LEU A 219 -29.68 17.05 -31.44
N LEU A 220 -28.82 16.18 -31.97
CA LEU A 220 -27.43 16.04 -31.54
C LEU A 220 -26.64 17.35 -31.68
N ALA A 221 -26.75 18.00 -32.84
CA ALA A 221 -26.07 19.26 -33.14
C ALA A 221 -26.51 20.38 -32.20
N GLY A 222 -27.82 20.47 -31.91
CA GLY A 222 -28.36 21.43 -30.95
C GLY A 222 -27.85 21.21 -29.54
N MET A 223 -27.87 19.96 -29.04
CA MET A 223 -27.38 19.66 -27.70
C MET A 223 -25.88 19.92 -27.56
N ARG A 224 -25.08 19.50 -28.54
CA ARG A 224 -23.64 19.74 -28.54
C ARG A 224 -23.26 21.21 -28.68
N ALA A 225 -24.01 21.98 -29.49
CA ALA A 225 -23.79 23.42 -29.58
C ALA A 225 -24.09 24.14 -28.26
N SER A 226 -25.10 23.67 -27.50
CA SER A 226 -25.43 24.24 -26.19
C SER A 226 -24.38 24.00 -25.11
N ALA A 227 -23.53 23.00 -25.29
CA ALA A 227 -22.43 22.69 -24.37
C ALA A 227 -21.17 23.54 -24.61
N LEU A 228 -21.13 24.34 -25.69
CA LEU A 228 -19.99 25.23 -25.96
C LEU A 228 -20.05 26.48 -25.05
N PRO A 229 -18.95 26.88 -24.41
CA PRO A 229 -18.94 27.90 -23.34
C PRO A 229 -19.42 29.29 -23.77
N ASN A 230 -19.38 29.61 -25.07
CA ASN A 230 -19.74 30.93 -25.60
C ASN A 230 -21.01 30.90 -26.46
N ILE A 231 -21.81 29.84 -26.38
CA ILE A 231 -23.01 29.66 -27.21
C ILE A 231 -24.24 29.50 -26.34
N GLN A 232 -25.12 30.51 -26.42
CA GLN A 232 -26.49 30.38 -25.92
C GLN A 232 -27.43 30.10 -27.08
N LEU A 233 -28.19 29.01 -26.98
CA LEU A 233 -29.19 28.68 -27.99
C LEU A 233 -30.30 29.73 -27.99
N ASN A 234 -30.52 30.36 -29.14
CA ASN A 234 -31.60 31.31 -29.33
C ASN A 234 -32.97 30.60 -29.20
N ALA A 235 -34.05 31.37 -29.05
CA ALA A 235 -35.38 30.80 -28.85
C ALA A 235 -35.85 29.92 -30.04
N ARG A 236 -35.42 30.24 -31.27
CA ARG A 236 -35.78 29.50 -32.48
C ARG A 236 -35.10 28.14 -32.53
N MET A 237 -33.80 28.08 -32.31
CA MET A 237 -33.02 26.84 -32.21
C MET A 237 -33.55 25.94 -31.10
N ARG A 238 -33.91 26.51 -29.93
CA ARG A 238 -34.57 25.73 -28.85
C ARG A 238 -35.93 25.16 -29.26
N ARG A 239 -36.71 25.87 -30.08
CA ARG A 239 -37.96 25.33 -30.64
C ARG A 239 -37.67 24.26 -31.70
N ALA A 240 -36.69 24.49 -32.56
CA ALA A 240 -36.26 23.56 -33.60
C ALA A 240 -35.78 22.23 -33.02
N VAL A 241 -34.94 22.25 -31.99
CA VAL A 241 -34.48 21.03 -31.29
C VAL A 241 -35.66 20.28 -30.65
N ARG A 242 -36.63 21.00 -30.06
CA ARG A 242 -37.86 20.37 -29.51
C ARG A 242 -38.72 19.75 -30.60
N GLN A 243 -38.88 20.42 -31.75
CA GLN A 243 -39.63 19.89 -32.88
C GLN A 243 -38.91 18.68 -33.52
N ALA A 244 -37.60 18.77 -33.72
CA ALA A 244 -36.76 17.68 -34.19
C ALA A 244 -36.92 16.43 -33.31
N ARG A 245 -36.95 16.60 -31.99
CA ARG A 245 -37.23 15.49 -31.06
C ARG A 245 -38.58 14.84 -31.32
N VAL A 246 -39.65 15.64 -31.47
CA VAL A 246 -41.00 15.13 -31.76
C VAL A 246 -41.01 14.37 -33.10
N THR A 247 -40.39 14.95 -34.13
CA THR A 247 -40.27 14.34 -35.45
C THR A 247 -39.48 13.03 -35.40
N LEU A 248 -38.38 12.98 -34.65
CA LEU A 248 -37.56 11.77 -34.47
C LEU A 248 -38.43 10.61 -33.99
N PHE A 249 -39.17 10.78 -32.88
CA PHE A 249 -39.97 9.69 -32.32
C PHE A 249 -41.22 9.33 -33.15
N GLN A 250 -41.77 10.28 -33.90
CA GLN A 250 -42.88 10.01 -34.82
C GLN A 250 -42.45 9.26 -36.09
N THR A 251 -41.18 9.41 -36.49
CA THR A 251 -40.64 8.85 -37.75
C THR A 251 -39.80 7.59 -37.54
N LEU A 252 -39.26 7.37 -36.33
CA LEU A 252 -38.35 6.27 -36.02
C LEU A 252 -38.90 4.92 -36.48
N ASP A 253 -40.11 4.55 -36.07
CA ASP A 253 -40.70 3.24 -36.36
C ASP A 253 -41.12 3.06 -37.84
N ARG A 254 -41.11 4.15 -38.64
CA ARG A 254 -41.50 4.16 -40.05
C ARG A 254 -40.31 4.17 -41.02
N ALA A 255 -39.11 4.44 -40.52
CA ALA A 255 -37.89 4.50 -41.30
C ALA A 255 -37.27 3.10 -41.53
N GLY A 256 -36.35 3.00 -42.48
CA GLY A 256 -35.54 1.82 -42.74
C GLY A 256 -34.54 1.52 -41.60
N PRO A 257 -34.03 0.29 -41.52
CA PRO A 257 -33.21 -0.17 -40.40
C PRO A 257 -31.89 0.60 -40.24
N VAL A 258 -31.28 1.04 -41.33
CA VAL A 258 -30.02 1.82 -41.30
C VAL A 258 -30.25 3.20 -40.69
N ALA A 259 -31.32 3.89 -41.11
CA ALA A 259 -31.68 5.19 -40.59
C ALA A 259 -32.10 5.11 -39.11
N GLN A 260 -32.81 4.04 -38.73
CA GLN A 260 -33.15 3.76 -37.32
C GLN A 260 -31.91 3.60 -36.44
N ALA A 261 -30.94 2.78 -36.87
CA ALA A 261 -29.70 2.57 -36.11
C ALA A 261 -28.90 3.88 -35.96
N GLU A 262 -28.75 4.64 -37.03
CA GLU A 262 -28.03 5.91 -37.01
C GLU A 262 -28.72 6.96 -36.14
N ALA A 263 -30.05 7.04 -36.19
CA ALA A 263 -30.81 7.92 -35.33
C ALA A 263 -30.66 7.58 -33.84
N LEU A 264 -30.60 6.28 -33.50
CA LEU A 264 -30.35 5.83 -32.13
C LEU A 264 -28.95 6.19 -31.66
N ARG A 265 -27.90 6.01 -32.49
CA ARG A 265 -26.53 6.47 -32.15
C ARG A 265 -26.50 7.96 -31.83
N ARG A 266 -27.18 8.77 -32.65
CA ARG A 266 -27.23 10.22 -32.44
C ARG A 266 -28.07 10.62 -31.24
N LEU A 267 -29.13 9.87 -30.93
CA LEU A 267 -29.92 10.07 -29.71
C LEU A 267 -29.08 9.77 -28.45
N ILE A 268 -28.36 8.64 -28.44
CA ILE A 268 -27.44 8.27 -27.35
C ILE A 268 -26.36 9.34 -27.19
N GLY A 269 -25.71 9.74 -28.29
CA GLY A 269 -24.71 10.81 -28.27
C GLY A 269 -25.27 12.18 -27.87
N ALA A 270 -26.58 12.42 -28.02
CA ALA A 270 -27.25 13.64 -27.56
C ALA A 270 -27.51 13.62 -26.04
N CYS A 271 -27.72 12.43 -25.44
CA CYS A 271 -27.91 12.27 -24.00
C CYS A 271 -26.71 12.83 -23.21
N ALA A 272 -25.47 12.63 -23.67
CA ALA A 272 -24.26 13.15 -23.03
C ALA A 272 -24.25 14.68 -22.83
N TYR A 273 -24.99 15.41 -23.67
CA TYR A 273 -25.03 16.88 -23.69
C TYR A 273 -26.43 17.42 -23.36
N ALA A 274 -27.31 16.59 -22.80
CA ALA A 274 -28.63 17.07 -22.42
C ALA A 274 -28.52 18.18 -21.38
N GLY A 275 -29.44 19.15 -21.44
CA GLY A 275 -29.42 20.30 -20.54
C GLY A 275 -29.94 20.01 -19.14
N SER A 276 -30.62 18.86 -18.93
CA SER A 276 -31.24 18.45 -17.67
C SER A 276 -31.28 16.93 -17.52
N GLN A 277 -31.22 16.44 -16.27
CA GLN A 277 -31.38 15.01 -15.93
C GLN A 277 -32.73 14.45 -16.43
N ALA A 278 -33.81 15.23 -16.34
CA ALA A 278 -35.13 14.81 -16.81
C ALA A 278 -35.16 14.53 -18.32
N ASP A 279 -34.42 15.30 -19.12
CA ASP A 279 -34.31 15.05 -20.55
C ASP A 279 -33.50 13.79 -20.85
N VAL A 280 -32.38 13.55 -20.14
CA VAL A 280 -31.60 12.30 -20.28
C VAL A 280 -32.45 11.09 -19.90
N LEU A 281 -33.13 11.12 -18.75
CA LEU A 281 -34.02 10.04 -18.32
C LEU A 281 -35.12 9.74 -19.33
N ARG A 282 -35.71 10.76 -19.95
CA ARG A 282 -36.71 10.55 -21.00
C ARG A 282 -36.07 9.93 -22.25
N TRP A 283 -34.95 10.45 -22.72
CA TRP A 283 -34.30 9.98 -23.95
C TRP A 283 -33.71 8.59 -23.80
N THR A 284 -33.15 8.26 -22.64
CA THR A 284 -32.67 6.91 -22.34
C THR A 284 -33.81 5.91 -22.34
N ARG A 285 -34.97 6.23 -21.73
CA ARG A 285 -36.17 5.36 -21.82
C ARG A 285 -36.66 5.20 -23.25
N GLU A 286 -36.65 6.29 -24.03
CA GLU A 286 -37.08 6.24 -25.43
C GLU A 286 -36.12 5.42 -26.31
N ALA A 287 -34.82 5.44 -26.02
CA ALA A 287 -33.80 4.65 -26.68
C ALA A 287 -33.84 3.16 -26.28
N LEU A 288 -34.02 2.88 -24.98
CA LEU A 288 -34.12 1.52 -24.42
C LEU A 288 -35.49 0.87 -24.66
N GLY A 289 -36.49 1.63 -25.11
CA GLY A 289 -37.86 1.15 -25.33
C GLY A 289 -37.93 -0.13 -26.16
N GLU A 290 -38.94 -0.95 -25.86
CA GLU A 290 -39.09 -2.31 -26.40
C GLU A 290 -38.99 -2.31 -27.94
N GLN A 291 -38.12 -3.17 -28.48
CA GLN A 291 -37.78 -3.31 -29.92
C GLN A 291 -36.91 -2.20 -30.55
N ARG A 292 -36.85 -0.98 -30.00
CA ARG A 292 -36.08 0.13 -30.59
C ARG A 292 -34.58 -0.04 -30.37
N PHE A 293 -34.15 -0.31 -29.16
CA PHE A 293 -32.73 -0.51 -28.84
C PHE A 293 -32.07 -1.60 -29.72
N TYR A 294 -32.81 -2.66 -30.02
CA TYR A 294 -32.33 -3.78 -30.85
C TYR A 294 -32.22 -3.46 -32.34
N ARG A 295 -32.61 -2.26 -32.78
CA ARG A 295 -32.30 -1.75 -34.14
C ARG A 295 -30.82 -1.42 -34.29
N LEU A 296 -30.09 -1.21 -33.19
CA LEU A 296 -28.63 -1.11 -33.22
C LEU A 296 -28.01 -2.45 -33.65
N PRO A 297 -26.91 -2.43 -34.42
CA PRO A 297 -26.15 -3.63 -34.77
C PRO A 297 -25.71 -4.39 -33.50
N PRO A 298 -25.73 -5.74 -33.49
CA PRO A 298 -25.38 -6.53 -32.31
C PRO A 298 -24.04 -6.15 -31.66
N GLY A 299 -23.02 -5.83 -32.47
CA GLY A 299 -21.69 -5.45 -31.98
C GLY A 299 -21.61 -4.07 -31.29
N GLU A 300 -22.63 -3.22 -31.43
CA GLU A 300 -22.65 -1.88 -30.84
C GLU A 300 -23.51 -1.81 -29.56
N ARG A 301 -24.40 -2.79 -29.34
CA ARG A 301 -25.40 -2.76 -28.26
C ARG A 301 -24.78 -2.70 -26.88
N ALA A 302 -23.68 -3.40 -26.64
CA ALA A 302 -23.00 -3.39 -25.34
C ALA A 302 -22.47 -2.00 -24.98
N GLY A 303 -21.69 -1.39 -25.89
CA GLY A 303 -21.16 -0.04 -25.71
C GLY A 303 -22.29 1.00 -25.58
N ALA A 304 -23.30 0.91 -26.43
CA ALA A 304 -24.48 1.80 -26.38
C ALA A 304 -25.23 1.73 -25.03
N LEU A 305 -25.37 0.53 -24.44
CA LEU A 305 -26.01 0.37 -23.13
C LEU A 305 -25.17 0.99 -22.02
N ALA A 306 -23.86 0.77 -22.06
CA ALA A 306 -22.92 1.33 -21.09
C ALA A 306 -22.86 2.87 -21.17
N GLU A 307 -22.78 3.43 -22.37
CA GLU A 307 -22.81 4.89 -22.61
C GLU A 307 -24.12 5.51 -22.09
N LEU A 308 -25.27 4.87 -22.29
CA LEU A 308 -26.54 5.36 -21.76
C LEU A 308 -26.56 5.42 -20.22
N ALA A 309 -25.97 4.43 -19.54
CA ALA A 309 -25.84 4.45 -18.09
C ALA A 309 -24.85 5.51 -17.61
N GLU A 310 -23.71 5.64 -18.27
CA GLU A 310 -22.72 6.67 -17.98
C GLU A 310 -23.29 8.09 -18.17
N HIS A 311 -24.07 8.31 -19.24
CA HIS A 311 -24.70 9.60 -19.49
C HIS A 311 -25.77 9.95 -18.45
N LEU A 312 -26.47 8.96 -17.90
CA LEU A 312 -27.40 9.16 -16.79
C LEU A 312 -26.66 9.56 -15.52
N ASP A 313 -25.62 8.81 -15.15
CA ASP A 313 -24.78 9.08 -13.99
C ASP A 313 -24.13 10.47 -14.05
N ASN A 314 -23.50 10.80 -15.19
CA ASN A 314 -22.87 12.11 -15.41
C ASN A 314 -23.89 13.26 -15.38
N ALA A 315 -25.08 13.09 -15.97
CA ALA A 315 -26.10 14.13 -15.96
C ALA A 315 -26.66 14.36 -14.56
N GLU A 316 -26.77 13.30 -13.78
CA GLU A 316 -27.12 13.40 -12.38
C GLU A 316 -26.00 14.11 -11.58
N GLU A 317 -24.73 13.72 -11.77
CA GLU A 317 -23.56 14.35 -11.11
C GLU A 317 -23.58 15.87 -11.28
N ILE A 318 -23.73 16.33 -12.52
CA ILE A 318 -23.73 17.75 -12.87
C ILE A 318 -24.93 18.49 -12.25
N GLU A 319 -26.12 17.87 -12.17
CA GLU A 319 -27.28 18.52 -11.55
C GLU A 319 -27.14 18.64 -10.02
N TRP A 320 -26.50 17.66 -9.37
CA TRP A 320 -26.17 17.74 -7.95
C TRP A 320 -25.06 18.76 -7.67
N GLU A 321 -24.00 18.82 -8.48
CA GLU A 321 -22.96 19.86 -8.37
C GLU A 321 -23.57 21.27 -8.49
N ARG A 322 -24.54 21.47 -9.40
CA ARG A 322 -25.25 22.75 -9.55
C ARG A 322 -26.06 23.17 -8.32
N LEU A 323 -26.40 22.26 -7.40
CA LEU A 323 -27.02 22.64 -6.14
C LEU A 323 -26.07 23.44 -5.24
N GLU A 324 -24.77 23.20 -5.34
CA GLU A 324 -23.75 23.90 -4.54
C GLU A 324 -23.66 25.38 -4.91
N ASP A 325 -23.95 25.72 -6.18
CA ASP A 325 -23.98 27.09 -6.69
C ASP A 325 -25.23 27.88 -6.23
N LEU A 326 -26.25 27.22 -5.65
CA LEU A 326 -27.45 27.88 -5.16
C LEU A 326 -27.24 28.47 -3.75
N THR A 327 -27.27 29.80 -3.66
CA THR A 327 -27.03 30.53 -2.40
C THR A 327 -28.26 30.62 -1.48
N ASP A 328 -29.47 30.47 -2.02
CA ASP A 328 -30.71 30.55 -1.23
C ASP A 328 -31.12 29.16 -0.71
N PRO A 329 -31.23 28.97 0.62
CA PRO A 329 -31.51 27.66 1.22
C PRO A 329 -32.91 27.11 0.85
N ALA A 330 -33.90 27.98 0.62
CA ALA A 330 -35.25 27.54 0.29
C ALA A 330 -35.32 26.94 -1.13
N THR A 331 -34.78 27.65 -2.11
CA THR A 331 -34.68 27.15 -3.49
C THR A 331 -33.74 25.96 -3.62
N ARG A 332 -32.65 25.90 -2.85
CA ARG A 332 -31.78 24.72 -2.79
C ARG A 332 -32.53 23.49 -2.29
N ALA A 333 -33.26 23.58 -1.17
CA ALA A 333 -34.03 22.47 -0.62
C ALA A 333 -35.18 22.01 -1.56
N GLU A 334 -35.85 22.94 -2.26
CA GLU A 334 -36.85 22.59 -3.27
C GLU A 334 -36.23 21.85 -4.46
N ARG A 335 -35.07 22.31 -4.93
CA ARG A 335 -34.36 21.68 -6.03
C ARG A 335 -33.83 20.30 -5.66
N GLU A 336 -33.28 20.14 -4.47
CA GLU A 336 -32.83 18.87 -3.90
C GLU A 336 -33.97 17.83 -3.88
N ARG A 337 -35.13 18.16 -3.31
CA ARG A 337 -36.32 17.27 -3.35
C ARG A 337 -36.74 16.89 -4.77
N THR A 338 -36.63 17.83 -5.71
CA THR A 338 -36.96 17.56 -7.11
C THR A 338 -35.97 16.57 -7.74
N LEU A 339 -34.67 16.71 -7.44
CA LEU A 339 -33.63 15.80 -7.92
C LEU A 339 -33.75 14.41 -7.28
N GLU A 340 -34.05 14.30 -5.99
CA GLU A 340 -34.35 13.03 -5.32
C GLU A 340 -35.54 12.30 -5.97
N GLN A 341 -36.61 13.03 -6.28
CA GLN A 341 -37.78 12.48 -6.99
C GLN A 341 -37.43 12.05 -8.41
N LEU A 342 -36.62 12.83 -9.14
CA LEU A 342 -36.17 12.46 -10.49
C LEU A 342 -35.25 11.24 -10.47
N HIS A 343 -34.37 11.15 -9.47
CA HIS A 343 -33.46 10.03 -9.26
C HIS A 343 -34.24 8.73 -9.00
N THR A 344 -35.11 8.71 -7.99
CA THR A 344 -35.90 7.53 -7.61
C THR A 344 -36.84 7.06 -8.73
N ASN A 345 -37.59 7.98 -9.35
CA ASN A 345 -38.44 7.66 -10.50
C ASN A 345 -37.63 7.27 -11.75
N GLY A 346 -36.42 7.83 -11.88
CA GLY A 346 -35.49 7.57 -12.96
C GLY A 346 -34.95 6.15 -12.90
N LEU A 347 -34.40 5.74 -11.76
CA LEU A 347 -33.88 4.39 -11.54
C LEU A 347 -34.97 3.32 -11.70
N SER A 348 -36.12 3.51 -11.06
CA SER A 348 -37.24 2.55 -11.15
C SER A 348 -37.76 2.34 -12.57
N SER A 349 -37.64 3.34 -13.45
CA SER A 349 -38.08 3.23 -14.84
C SER A 349 -36.99 2.79 -15.82
N THR A 350 -35.70 3.03 -15.53
CA THR A 350 -34.60 2.73 -16.46
C THR A 350 -33.87 1.42 -16.15
N LEU A 351 -33.67 1.07 -14.87
CA LEU A 351 -32.98 -0.16 -14.49
C LEU A 351 -33.65 -1.44 -15.02
N PRO A 352 -34.99 -1.60 -15.00
CA PRO A 352 -35.63 -2.78 -15.60
C PRO A 352 -35.36 -2.89 -17.10
N MET A 353 -35.32 -1.76 -17.81
CA MET A 353 -35.04 -1.73 -19.25
C MET A 353 -33.57 -2.06 -19.53
N MET A 354 -32.64 -1.56 -18.70
CA MET A 354 -31.22 -1.90 -18.79
C MET A 354 -30.97 -3.38 -18.51
N LEU A 355 -31.66 -3.95 -17.52
CA LEU A 355 -31.62 -5.38 -17.21
C LEU A 355 -32.10 -6.23 -18.38
N ASP A 356 -33.25 -5.90 -18.96
CA ASP A 356 -33.75 -6.63 -20.14
C ASP A 356 -32.78 -6.52 -21.32
N ALA A 357 -32.21 -5.34 -21.57
CA ALA A 357 -31.18 -5.14 -22.58
C ALA A 357 -29.93 -5.99 -22.31
N ALA A 358 -29.39 -5.94 -21.10
CA ALA A 358 -28.19 -6.68 -20.71
C ALA A 358 -28.37 -8.20 -20.87
N ARG A 359 -29.51 -8.75 -20.45
CA ARG A 359 -29.84 -10.19 -20.57
C ARG A 359 -29.85 -10.69 -22.01
N ARG A 360 -30.13 -9.82 -22.98
CA ARG A 360 -30.21 -10.19 -24.41
C ARG A 360 -28.95 -9.87 -25.21
N ILE A 361 -27.94 -9.24 -24.60
CA ILE A 361 -26.65 -8.96 -25.24
C ILE A 361 -25.72 -10.15 -24.99
N SER A 362 -25.27 -10.80 -26.07
CA SER A 362 -24.25 -11.85 -26.02
C SER A 362 -23.41 -11.84 -27.30
N PRO A 363 -22.06 -11.74 -27.21
CA PRO A 363 -21.26 -11.57 -25.99
C PRO A 363 -21.28 -10.12 -25.47
N MET A 364 -21.18 -9.94 -24.15
CA MET A 364 -20.95 -8.65 -23.49
C MET A 364 -19.45 -8.47 -23.22
N PRO A 365 -18.79 -7.44 -23.81
CA PRO A 365 -17.41 -7.08 -23.51
C PRO A 365 -17.22 -6.65 -22.04
N SER A 366 -16.05 -6.95 -21.46
CA SER A 366 -15.76 -6.67 -20.04
C SER A 366 -15.74 -5.17 -19.73
N ASP A 367 -15.26 -4.33 -20.64
CA ASP A 367 -15.19 -2.87 -20.50
C ASP A 367 -16.59 -2.24 -20.49
N ALA A 368 -17.48 -2.70 -21.36
CA ALA A 368 -18.88 -2.27 -21.35
C ALA A 368 -19.63 -2.72 -20.09
N ALA A 369 -19.40 -3.96 -19.64
CA ALA A 369 -19.97 -4.47 -18.40
C ALA A 369 -19.48 -3.70 -17.16
N ASP A 370 -18.20 -3.35 -17.12
CA ASP A 370 -17.59 -2.58 -16.03
C ASP A 370 -18.16 -1.16 -15.99
N LEU A 371 -18.17 -0.44 -17.11
CA LEU A 371 -18.73 0.92 -17.17
C LEU A 371 -20.20 0.94 -16.75
N LEU A 372 -21.01 0.00 -17.25
CA LEU A 372 -22.41 -0.12 -16.85
C LEU A 372 -22.56 -0.42 -15.35
N LEU A 373 -21.75 -1.33 -14.81
CA LEU A 373 -21.75 -1.66 -13.39
C LEU A 373 -21.41 -0.44 -12.53
N GLN A 374 -20.30 0.24 -12.84
CA GLN A 374 -19.81 1.38 -12.08
C GLN A 374 -20.77 2.58 -12.13
N SER A 375 -21.36 2.88 -13.30
CA SER A 375 -22.35 3.95 -13.42
C SER A 375 -23.60 3.68 -12.60
N VAL A 376 -24.08 2.43 -12.56
CA VAL A 376 -25.22 2.06 -11.72
C VAL A 376 -24.87 2.13 -10.22
N ILE A 377 -23.69 1.66 -9.83
CA ILE A 377 -23.21 1.80 -8.45
C ILE A 377 -23.12 3.27 -8.04
N SER A 378 -22.54 4.13 -8.87
CA SER A 378 -22.41 5.58 -8.62
C SER A 378 -23.77 6.23 -8.36
N MET A 379 -24.76 5.95 -9.20
CA MET A 379 -26.12 6.47 -9.01
C MET A 379 -26.73 5.95 -7.70
N VAL A 380 -26.67 4.64 -7.42
CA VAL A 380 -27.33 4.04 -6.26
C VAL A 380 -26.72 4.48 -4.93
N ARG A 381 -25.40 4.69 -4.88
CA ARG A 381 -24.73 5.15 -3.64
C ARG A 381 -25.11 6.56 -3.22
N ARG A 382 -25.67 7.38 -4.12
CA ARG A 382 -26.20 8.70 -3.78
C ARG A 382 -27.51 8.60 -3.03
N SER A 383 -28.40 7.74 -3.50
CA SER A 383 -29.69 7.48 -2.87
C SER A 383 -30.16 6.07 -3.20
N MET A 384 -30.25 5.23 -2.18
CA MET A 384 -30.68 3.85 -2.35
C MET A 384 -32.14 3.81 -2.84
N PRO A 385 -32.46 3.13 -3.97
CA PRO A 385 -33.81 3.13 -4.52
C PRO A 385 -34.77 2.28 -3.67
N ASP A 386 -36.06 2.25 -4.03
CA ASP A 386 -37.03 1.42 -3.33
C ASP A 386 -36.74 -0.09 -3.45
N PRO A 387 -37.26 -0.94 -2.54
CA PRO A 387 -36.92 -2.37 -2.51
C PRO A 387 -37.19 -3.13 -3.82
N ALA A 388 -38.22 -2.77 -4.60
CA ALA A 388 -38.49 -3.46 -5.86
C ALA A 388 -37.42 -3.14 -6.91
N THR A 389 -37.00 -1.87 -6.96
CA THR A 389 -35.90 -1.41 -7.83
C THR A 389 -34.54 -1.98 -7.38
N GLN A 390 -34.30 -2.15 -6.07
CA GLN A 390 -33.09 -2.82 -5.55
C GLN A 390 -32.97 -4.26 -6.07
N GLN A 391 -34.06 -5.03 -6.13
CA GLN A 391 -34.03 -6.40 -6.68
C GLN A 391 -33.62 -6.42 -8.15
N VAL A 392 -34.15 -5.47 -8.94
CA VAL A 392 -33.79 -5.32 -10.36
C VAL A 392 -32.31 -4.95 -10.53
N MET A 393 -31.80 -4.08 -9.66
CA MET A 393 -30.37 -3.74 -9.62
C MET A 393 -29.50 -4.97 -9.32
N LEU A 394 -29.86 -5.78 -8.31
CA LEU A 394 -29.13 -7.01 -7.99
C LEU A 394 -29.18 -8.02 -9.13
N ASP A 395 -30.33 -8.17 -9.79
CA ASP A 395 -30.46 -8.98 -11.02
C ASP A 395 -29.55 -8.49 -12.15
N LEU A 396 -29.39 -7.17 -12.29
CA LEU A 396 -28.49 -6.55 -13.26
C LEU A 396 -27.05 -6.86 -12.91
N PHE A 397 -26.64 -6.66 -11.66
CA PHE A 397 -25.29 -7.00 -11.20
C PHE A 397 -24.99 -8.49 -11.38
N GLU A 398 -25.95 -9.37 -11.13
CA GLU A 398 -25.80 -10.82 -11.36
C GLU A 398 -25.60 -11.15 -12.84
N THR A 399 -26.22 -10.37 -13.72
CA THR A 399 -26.06 -10.49 -15.18
C THR A 399 -24.69 -9.98 -15.64
N LEU A 400 -24.18 -8.88 -15.08
CA LEU A 400 -22.95 -8.22 -15.52
C LEU A 400 -21.67 -8.86 -14.97
N LEU A 401 -21.70 -9.27 -13.71
CA LEU A 401 -20.55 -9.81 -12.98
C LEU A 401 -19.80 -10.93 -13.75
N PRO A 402 -20.47 -11.93 -14.35
CA PRO A 402 -19.83 -12.97 -15.16
C PRO A 402 -18.99 -12.47 -16.34
N HIS A 403 -19.25 -11.26 -16.83
CA HIS A 403 -18.56 -10.69 -17.99
C HIS A 403 -17.31 -9.89 -17.63
N LEU A 404 -17.11 -9.58 -16.35
CA LEU A 404 -15.93 -8.85 -15.88
C LEU A 404 -14.70 -9.75 -15.83
N GLN A 405 -13.58 -9.24 -16.34
CA GLN A 405 -12.30 -9.96 -16.39
C GLN A 405 -11.15 -9.09 -15.85
N GLY A 406 -10.14 -9.74 -15.27
CA GLY A 406 -8.94 -9.06 -14.74
C GLY A 406 -9.29 -7.97 -13.73
N ASN A 407 -8.66 -6.79 -13.86
CA ASN A 407 -8.83 -5.68 -12.93
C ASN A 407 -10.28 -5.19 -12.83
N ALA A 408 -11.05 -5.20 -13.93
CA ALA A 408 -12.46 -4.79 -13.90
C ALA A 408 -13.31 -5.67 -12.96
N ARG A 409 -12.95 -6.95 -12.82
CA ARG A 409 -13.62 -7.87 -11.89
C ARG A 409 -13.29 -7.51 -10.43
N THR A 410 -12.05 -7.14 -10.15
CA THR A 410 -11.59 -6.68 -8.84
C THR A 410 -12.24 -5.35 -8.47
N ASP A 411 -12.12 -4.34 -9.36
CA ASP A 411 -12.66 -3.00 -9.19
C ASP A 411 -14.20 -3.04 -8.98
N GLY A 412 -14.90 -3.83 -9.80
CA GLY A 412 -16.33 -4.08 -9.65
C GLY A 412 -16.69 -4.80 -8.35
N GLY A 413 -15.90 -5.79 -7.94
CA GLY A 413 -16.07 -6.49 -6.65
C GLY A 413 -15.92 -5.54 -5.46
N MET A 414 -14.90 -4.69 -5.46
CA MET A 414 -14.65 -3.70 -4.41
C MET A 414 -15.76 -2.64 -4.35
N ALA A 415 -16.19 -2.13 -5.51
CA ALA A 415 -17.29 -1.17 -5.59
C ALA A 415 -18.60 -1.76 -5.05
N LEU A 416 -18.90 -3.03 -5.36
CA LEU A 416 -20.07 -3.72 -4.83
C LEU A 416 -19.95 -4.04 -3.33
N MET A 417 -18.75 -4.35 -2.83
CA MET A 417 -18.55 -4.46 -1.38
C MET A 417 -18.94 -3.14 -0.70
N ALA A 418 -18.56 -1.98 -1.25
CA ALA A 418 -18.94 -0.68 -0.66
C ALA A 418 -20.47 -0.42 -0.63
N VAL A 419 -21.25 -1.02 -1.54
CA VAL A 419 -22.73 -0.92 -1.56
C VAL A 419 -23.39 -1.83 -0.53
N LEU A 420 -22.74 -2.93 -0.15
CA LEU A 420 -23.27 -3.95 0.75
C LEU A 420 -23.86 -3.40 2.07
N PRO A 421 -23.18 -2.52 2.84
CA PRO A 421 -23.75 -1.96 4.06
C PRO A 421 -24.94 -1.00 3.82
N GLU A 422 -25.10 -0.47 2.61
CA GLU A 422 -26.16 0.47 2.27
C GLU A 422 -27.51 -0.24 2.01
N LEU A 423 -27.51 -1.56 1.77
CA LEU A 423 -28.72 -2.34 1.51
C LEU A 423 -29.53 -2.57 2.80
N PRO A 424 -30.84 -2.22 2.83
CA PRO A 424 -31.64 -2.35 4.05
C PRO A 424 -32.02 -3.80 4.38
N ALA A 425 -32.18 -4.67 3.38
CA ALA A 425 -32.56 -6.05 3.58
C ALA A 425 -31.34 -6.97 3.69
N ILE A 426 -31.24 -7.72 4.79
CA ILE A 426 -30.14 -8.66 5.05
C ILE A 426 -30.03 -9.73 3.95
N ALA A 427 -31.16 -10.23 3.46
CA ALA A 427 -31.20 -11.21 2.37
C ALA A 427 -30.50 -10.69 1.10
N ASP A 428 -30.61 -9.40 0.83
CA ASP A 428 -30.00 -8.74 -0.32
C ASP A 428 -28.51 -8.51 -0.11
N GLN A 429 -28.09 -8.17 1.11
CA GLN A 429 -26.67 -8.14 1.48
C GLN A 429 -26.01 -9.51 1.25
N PHE A 430 -26.66 -10.59 1.68
CA PHE A 430 -26.18 -11.95 1.42
C PHE A 430 -26.09 -12.26 -0.06
N ARG A 431 -27.16 -11.96 -0.79
CA ARG A 431 -27.22 -12.20 -2.24
C ARG A 431 -26.05 -11.49 -2.92
N LEU A 432 -25.84 -10.21 -2.63
CA LEU A 432 -24.75 -9.42 -3.18
C LEU A 432 -23.37 -10.00 -2.81
N PHE A 433 -23.16 -10.34 -1.54
CA PHE A 433 -21.91 -10.94 -1.08
C PHE A 433 -21.60 -12.25 -1.82
N TYR A 434 -22.56 -13.15 -1.93
CA TYR A 434 -22.37 -14.40 -2.67
C TYR A 434 -22.18 -14.19 -4.18
N MET A 435 -22.79 -13.16 -4.77
CA MET A 435 -22.56 -12.78 -6.17
C MET A 435 -21.12 -12.35 -6.41
N ILE A 436 -20.54 -11.54 -5.52
CA ILE A 436 -19.13 -11.12 -5.59
C ILE A 436 -18.19 -12.34 -5.55
N LEU A 437 -18.50 -13.30 -4.67
CA LEU A 437 -17.73 -14.54 -4.51
C LEU A 437 -17.94 -15.57 -5.64
N ARG A 438 -18.97 -15.39 -6.47
CA ARG A 438 -19.32 -16.34 -7.53
C ARG A 438 -18.29 -16.30 -8.64
N ARG A 439 -17.71 -17.46 -8.92
CA ARG A 439 -16.74 -17.62 -10.01
C ARG A 439 -17.42 -17.44 -11.38
N PRO A 440 -16.76 -16.77 -12.34
CA PRO A 440 -17.24 -16.69 -13.71
C PRO A 440 -17.47 -18.08 -14.32
N PRO A 441 -18.48 -18.26 -15.18
CA PRO A 441 -18.72 -19.51 -15.90
C PRO A 441 -17.45 -19.98 -16.64
N GLY A 442 -17.13 -21.27 -16.54
CA GLY A 442 -15.92 -21.84 -17.16
C GLY A 442 -14.65 -21.77 -16.31
N THR A 443 -14.69 -21.08 -15.15
CA THR A 443 -13.57 -21.12 -14.18
C THR A 443 -13.51 -22.50 -13.51
N PRO A 444 -12.33 -23.15 -13.44
CA PRO A 444 -12.22 -24.49 -12.85
C PRO A 444 -12.60 -24.52 -11.35
N PRO A 445 -13.02 -25.70 -10.84
CA PRO A 445 -13.24 -25.87 -9.42
C PRO A 445 -11.94 -25.61 -8.63
N SER A 446 -12.02 -24.76 -7.60
CA SER A 446 -10.92 -24.47 -6.68
C SER A 446 -11.49 -24.32 -5.27
N GLU A 447 -10.70 -24.75 -4.28
CA GLU A 447 -10.98 -24.53 -2.86
C GLU A 447 -10.76 -23.06 -2.45
N ASN A 448 -9.95 -22.32 -3.21
CA ASN A 448 -9.81 -20.88 -3.06
C ASN A 448 -11.05 -20.18 -3.66
N ARG A 449 -11.89 -19.61 -2.79
CA ARG A 449 -13.13 -18.93 -3.19
C ARG A 449 -12.88 -17.72 -4.10
N LEU A 450 -11.74 -17.05 -3.95
CA LEU A 450 -11.34 -15.89 -4.75
C LEU A 450 -10.34 -16.24 -5.87
N SER A 451 -10.20 -17.51 -6.23
CA SER A 451 -9.29 -17.95 -7.32
C SER A 451 -9.57 -17.36 -8.70
N HIS A 452 -10.74 -16.76 -8.89
CA HIS A 452 -11.13 -16.06 -10.11
C HIS A 452 -10.59 -14.62 -10.20
N LEU A 453 -9.99 -14.12 -9.11
CA LEU A 453 -9.31 -12.82 -9.04
C LEU A 453 -7.80 -13.04 -9.13
N ASP A 454 -7.08 -12.01 -9.55
CA ASP A 454 -5.62 -11.96 -9.44
C ASP A 454 -5.18 -11.81 -7.98
N VAL A 455 -3.87 -11.92 -7.71
CA VAL A 455 -3.34 -11.85 -6.35
C VAL A 455 -3.69 -10.52 -5.66
N THR A 456 -3.58 -9.42 -6.40
CA THR A 456 -3.91 -8.07 -5.90
C THR A 456 -5.39 -7.99 -5.52
N GLY A 457 -6.30 -8.43 -6.39
CA GLY A 457 -7.72 -8.41 -6.11
C GLY A 457 -8.16 -9.36 -5.01
N GLN A 458 -7.48 -10.50 -4.85
CA GLN A 458 -7.67 -11.37 -3.67
C GLN A 458 -7.32 -10.63 -2.38
N CYS A 459 -6.22 -9.86 -2.38
CA CYS A 459 -5.80 -9.07 -1.21
C CYS A 459 -6.81 -7.96 -0.91
N GLU A 460 -7.11 -7.11 -1.89
CA GLU A 460 -8.01 -5.96 -1.75
C GLU A 460 -9.40 -6.38 -1.28
N LEU A 461 -9.98 -7.42 -1.90
CA LEU A 461 -11.31 -7.90 -1.52
C LEU A 461 -11.30 -8.51 -0.12
N THR A 462 -10.26 -9.27 0.26
CA THR A 462 -10.13 -9.81 1.62
C THR A 462 -10.07 -8.67 2.63
N GLN A 463 -9.34 -7.60 2.31
CA GLN A 463 -9.20 -6.42 3.18
C GLN A 463 -10.50 -5.62 3.28
N ALA A 464 -11.29 -5.51 2.19
CA ALA A 464 -12.62 -4.89 2.21
C ALA A 464 -13.63 -5.70 3.03
N VAL A 465 -13.66 -7.04 2.87
CA VAL A 465 -14.49 -7.89 3.72
C VAL A 465 -14.09 -7.73 5.18
N PHE A 466 -12.79 -7.67 5.43
CA PHE A 466 -12.24 -7.49 6.77
C PHE A 466 -12.67 -6.16 7.41
N SER A 467 -12.52 -5.03 6.71
CA SER A 467 -12.91 -3.70 7.22
C SER A 467 -14.41 -3.58 7.49
N GLN A 468 -15.25 -4.27 6.72
CA GLN A 468 -16.70 -4.22 6.85
C GLN A 468 -17.27 -5.10 7.96
N LEU A 469 -16.49 -6.01 8.57
CA LEU A 469 -16.98 -6.90 9.61
C LEU A 469 -17.65 -6.19 10.80
N VAL A 470 -17.24 -4.94 11.10
CA VAL A 470 -17.81 -4.12 12.17
C VAL A 470 -19.18 -3.58 11.79
N GLU A 471 -19.36 -3.21 10.53
CA GLU A 471 -20.58 -2.60 10.00
C GLU A 471 -21.66 -3.64 9.63
N MET A 472 -21.26 -4.90 9.44
CA MET A 472 -22.19 -6.01 9.20
C MET A 472 -23.02 -6.31 10.46
N GLY A 473 -24.24 -5.77 10.53
CA GLY A 473 -25.11 -5.83 11.72
C GLY A 473 -25.55 -7.24 12.15
N GLU A 474 -25.76 -8.15 11.20
CA GLU A 474 -26.29 -9.49 11.46
C GLU A 474 -25.21 -10.56 11.69
N HIS A 475 -25.46 -11.45 12.66
CA HIS A 475 -24.53 -12.54 13.00
C HIS A 475 -24.27 -13.47 11.82
N VAL A 476 -25.32 -13.84 11.08
CA VAL A 476 -25.21 -14.79 9.96
C VAL A 476 -24.31 -14.21 8.86
N MET A 477 -24.35 -12.89 8.64
CA MET A 477 -23.58 -12.22 7.60
C MET A 477 -22.11 -12.17 7.97
N ARG A 478 -21.83 -11.81 9.23
CA ARG A 478 -20.49 -11.92 9.81
C ARG A 478 -19.97 -13.35 9.71
N GLU A 479 -20.77 -14.38 9.99
CA GLU A 479 -20.32 -15.78 9.85
C GLU A 479 -19.92 -16.14 8.41
N ALA A 480 -20.65 -15.67 7.40
CA ALA A 480 -20.30 -15.88 6.00
C ALA A 480 -19.00 -15.15 5.60
N ALA A 481 -18.83 -13.90 6.05
CA ALA A 481 -17.59 -13.14 5.88
C ALA A 481 -16.40 -13.82 6.56
N MET A 482 -16.60 -14.33 7.77
CA MET A 482 -15.58 -15.04 8.54
C MET A 482 -15.18 -16.36 7.87
N LYS A 483 -16.12 -17.09 7.25
CA LYS A 483 -15.80 -18.27 6.41
C LYS A 483 -14.98 -17.92 5.18
N LEU A 484 -15.18 -16.74 4.60
CA LEU A 484 -14.32 -16.26 3.52
C LEU A 484 -12.93 -15.92 4.05
N LEU A 485 -12.82 -15.19 5.16
CA LEU A 485 -11.53 -14.84 5.76
C LEU A 485 -10.73 -16.07 6.17
N ASP A 486 -11.38 -17.06 6.81
CA ASP A 486 -10.78 -18.34 7.15
C ASP A 486 -10.20 -19.02 5.90
N ASN A 487 -11.00 -19.08 4.82
CA ASN A 487 -10.57 -19.62 3.55
C ASN A 487 -9.41 -18.82 2.92
N GLN A 488 -9.43 -17.49 2.99
CA GLN A 488 -8.40 -16.65 2.36
C GLN A 488 -7.11 -16.57 3.20
N LEU A 489 -7.18 -16.80 4.50
CA LEU A 489 -6.02 -16.77 5.41
C LEU A 489 -5.57 -18.18 5.84
N GLU A 490 -5.97 -19.21 5.10
CA GLU A 490 -5.44 -20.56 5.27
C GLU A 490 -3.90 -20.57 5.08
N PRO A 491 -3.13 -21.31 5.91
CA PRO A 491 -1.66 -21.35 5.86
C PRO A 491 -1.06 -21.52 4.46
N GLY A 492 -1.61 -22.44 3.65
CA GLY A 492 -1.13 -22.72 2.29
C GLY A 492 -1.39 -21.59 1.27
N ARG A 493 -2.03 -20.50 1.69
CA ARG A 493 -2.41 -19.37 0.82
C ARG A 493 -1.82 -18.04 1.26
N LEU A 494 -1.06 -18.01 2.35
CA LEU A 494 -0.48 -16.77 2.87
C LEU A 494 0.61 -16.19 1.95
N ASP A 495 1.37 -17.04 1.27
CA ASP A 495 2.48 -16.64 0.39
C ASP A 495 2.05 -15.80 -0.81
N ARG A 496 0.76 -15.80 -1.17
CA ARG A 496 0.24 -14.94 -2.24
C ARG A 496 0.16 -13.48 -1.83
N PHE A 497 -0.01 -13.17 -0.53
CA PHE A 497 -0.15 -11.79 -0.12
C PHE A 497 1.22 -11.09 -0.12
N PRO A 498 1.31 -9.84 -0.63
CA PRO A 498 2.49 -9.01 -0.42
C PRO A 498 2.78 -8.88 1.08
N GLY A 499 4.05 -8.99 1.48
CA GLY A 499 4.42 -9.05 2.91
C GLY A 499 3.85 -7.91 3.75
N ALA A 500 3.92 -6.66 3.26
CA ALA A 500 3.38 -5.50 3.95
C ALA A 500 1.83 -5.50 4.01
N ALA A 501 1.15 -6.00 2.98
CA ALA A 501 -0.30 -6.06 2.95
C ALA A 501 -0.84 -7.12 3.92
N LEU A 502 -0.19 -8.29 3.98
CA LEU A 502 -0.53 -9.33 4.94
C LEU A 502 -0.28 -8.88 6.38
N GLU A 503 0.86 -8.24 6.62
CA GLU A 503 1.19 -7.68 7.94
C GLU A 503 0.15 -6.65 8.37
N SER A 504 -0.23 -5.72 7.48
CA SER A 504 -1.31 -4.74 7.74
C SER A 504 -2.62 -5.44 8.06
N LEU A 505 -3.05 -6.38 7.21
CA LEU A 505 -4.30 -7.10 7.38
C LEU A 505 -4.36 -7.85 8.72
N LEU A 506 -3.27 -8.50 9.14
CA LEU A 506 -3.21 -9.20 10.42
C LEU A 506 -3.12 -8.25 11.62
N THR A 507 -2.45 -7.11 11.45
CA THR A 507 -2.39 -6.02 12.45
C THR A 507 -3.78 -5.45 12.68
N ASP A 508 -4.51 -5.15 11.60
CA ASP A 508 -5.89 -4.66 11.63
C ASP A 508 -6.83 -5.73 12.19
N ALA A 509 -6.61 -7.01 11.84
CA ALA A 509 -7.34 -8.16 12.37
C ALA A 509 -7.19 -8.38 13.86
N ALA A 510 -5.99 -8.20 14.39
CA ALA A 510 -5.75 -8.21 15.81
C ALA A 510 -6.43 -7.03 16.54
N GLY A 511 -6.57 -5.88 15.87
CA GLY A 511 -7.12 -4.65 16.45
C GLY A 511 -8.64 -4.49 16.34
N LEU A 512 -9.30 -5.22 15.44
CA LEU A 512 -10.69 -4.93 15.06
C LEU A 512 -11.71 -5.18 16.19
N THR A 513 -12.61 -4.22 16.37
CA THR A 513 -13.73 -4.27 17.33
C THR A 513 -14.94 -4.97 16.74
N VAL A 514 -14.92 -6.30 16.63
CA VAL A 514 -16.10 -7.08 16.22
C VAL A 514 -17.01 -7.43 17.42
N PRO A 515 -18.32 -7.70 17.21
CA PRO A 515 -19.22 -8.12 18.28
C PRO A 515 -18.76 -9.39 19.00
N ALA A 516 -19.11 -9.50 20.28
CA ALA A 516 -18.62 -10.53 21.20
C ALA A 516 -18.74 -11.97 20.65
N SER A 517 -19.83 -12.31 19.96
CA SER A 517 -20.06 -13.64 19.38
C SER A 517 -19.10 -14.02 18.25
N SER A 518 -18.52 -13.06 17.53
CA SER A 518 -17.65 -13.31 16.37
C SER A 518 -16.16 -13.23 16.72
N ARG A 519 -15.79 -12.62 17.85
CA ARG A 519 -14.38 -12.44 18.28
C ARG A 519 -13.61 -13.76 18.37
N PRO A 520 -14.11 -14.85 19.00
CA PRO A 520 -13.32 -16.08 19.16
C PRO A 520 -12.92 -16.72 17.82
N GLN A 521 -13.81 -16.64 16.82
CA GLN A 521 -13.53 -17.17 15.49
C GLN A 521 -12.48 -16.31 14.77
N LEU A 522 -12.55 -14.97 14.89
CA LEU A 522 -11.58 -14.07 14.25
C LEU A 522 -10.18 -14.30 14.80
N LEU A 523 -10.08 -14.40 16.13
CA LEU A 523 -8.83 -14.70 16.79
C LEU A 523 -8.27 -16.05 16.37
N SER A 524 -9.12 -17.08 16.25
CA SER A 524 -8.64 -18.38 15.76
C SER A 524 -8.09 -18.32 14.33
N ILE A 525 -8.65 -17.49 13.46
CA ILE A 525 -8.15 -17.29 12.08
C ILE A 525 -6.80 -16.56 12.13
N VAL A 526 -6.70 -15.47 12.90
CA VAL A 526 -5.48 -14.67 13.06
C VAL A 526 -4.36 -15.51 13.69
N GLU A 527 -4.63 -16.25 14.77
CA GLU A 527 -3.69 -17.17 15.43
C GLU A 527 -3.11 -18.17 14.41
N ARG A 528 -3.98 -18.85 13.66
CA ARG A 528 -3.56 -19.84 12.66
C ARG A 528 -2.74 -19.22 11.52
N ALA A 529 -3.09 -18.00 11.10
CA ALA A 529 -2.34 -17.28 10.08
C ALA A 529 -0.96 -16.87 10.59
N LEU A 530 -0.85 -16.37 11.82
CA LEU A 530 0.42 -16.03 12.45
C LEU A 530 1.30 -17.26 12.67
N ASP A 531 0.72 -18.39 13.08
CA ASP A 531 1.43 -19.67 13.25
C ASP A 531 2.12 -20.15 11.96
N ALA A 532 1.55 -19.86 10.80
CA ALA A 532 2.11 -20.23 9.51
C ALA A 532 3.17 -19.26 8.97
N LEU A 533 3.24 -18.02 9.48
CA LEU A 533 4.14 -16.98 8.96
C LEU A 533 5.57 -17.06 9.51
N PRO A 534 6.58 -16.62 8.73
CA PRO A 534 7.94 -16.50 9.24
C PRO A 534 8.02 -15.45 10.35
N GLY A 535 8.87 -15.71 11.35
CA GLY A 535 9.00 -14.89 12.55
C GLY A 535 9.29 -13.40 12.31
N GLU A 536 9.95 -13.06 11.21
CA GLU A 536 10.26 -11.66 10.85
C GLU A 536 9.02 -10.83 10.54
N ARG A 537 7.90 -11.47 10.17
CA ARG A 537 6.65 -10.82 9.73
C ARG A 537 5.55 -10.82 10.79
N ILE A 538 5.77 -11.44 11.95
CA ILE A 538 4.74 -11.57 12.99
C ILE A 538 4.85 -10.49 14.08
N ALA A 539 5.95 -9.72 14.15
CA ALA A 539 6.21 -8.77 15.24
C ALA A 539 5.09 -7.74 15.45
N ARG A 540 4.71 -6.96 14.42
CA ARG A 540 3.66 -5.94 14.56
C ARG A 540 2.27 -6.53 14.84
N PRO A 541 1.81 -7.58 14.14
CA PRO A 541 0.54 -8.23 14.49
C PRO A 541 0.53 -8.78 15.92
N LEU A 542 1.66 -9.35 16.38
CA LEU A 542 1.81 -9.87 17.73
C LEU A 542 1.70 -8.76 18.78
N ARG A 543 2.32 -7.60 18.54
CA ARG A 543 2.17 -6.42 19.39
C ARG A 543 0.72 -5.97 19.50
N LYS A 544 0.00 -5.94 18.38
CA LYS A 544 -1.42 -5.56 18.39
C LYS A 544 -2.29 -6.54 19.15
N LEU A 545 -2.04 -7.85 19.06
CA LEU A 545 -2.73 -8.84 19.87
C LEU A 545 -2.55 -8.58 21.37
N LEU A 546 -1.32 -8.21 21.77
CA LEU A 546 -1.00 -7.87 23.15
C LEU A 546 -1.66 -6.56 23.59
N GLU A 547 -1.50 -5.48 22.83
CA GLU A 547 -2.18 -4.21 23.07
C GLU A 547 -3.68 -4.42 23.28
N ARG A 548 -4.27 -5.27 22.42
CA ARG A 548 -5.66 -5.64 22.52
C ARG A 548 -5.95 -6.43 23.78
N ALA A 549 -5.17 -7.46 24.14
CA ALA A 549 -5.37 -8.24 25.36
C ALA A 549 -5.38 -7.39 26.64
N ILE A 550 -4.56 -6.33 26.67
CA ILE A 550 -4.35 -5.45 27.81
C ILE A 550 -5.42 -4.35 27.88
N GLN A 551 -5.86 -3.83 26.73
CA GLN A 551 -6.84 -2.74 26.65
C GLN A 551 -8.23 -3.28 26.29
N PRO A 552 -9.20 -3.27 27.23
CA PRO A 552 -10.57 -3.65 26.91
C PRO A 552 -11.17 -2.70 25.84
N PRO A 553 -12.06 -3.20 24.95
CA PRO A 553 -12.78 -2.34 24.00
C PRO A 553 -13.67 -1.31 24.70
N GLY A 554 -13.12 -0.12 25.01
CA GLY A 554 -13.88 1.02 25.54
C GLY A 554 -14.13 0.99 27.06
N GLU A 555 -14.37 2.16 27.65
CA GLU A 555 -14.46 2.34 29.12
C GLU A 555 -15.78 1.83 29.75
N HIS A 556 -16.76 1.35 28.97
CA HIS A 556 -18.08 0.96 29.49
C HIS A 556 -18.69 -0.21 28.69
N LEU A 557 -18.04 -1.38 28.73
CA LEU A 557 -18.58 -2.60 28.13
C LEU A 557 -19.84 -3.07 28.88
N ASP A 558 -20.84 -3.54 28.14
CA ASP A 558 -21.99 -4.19 28.77
C ASP A 558 -21.56 -5.50 29.49
N ALA A 559 -22.39 -6.01 30.40
CA ALA A 559 -22.03 -7.18 31.20
C ALA A 559 -21.75 -8.45 30.37
N ARG A 560 -22.38 -8.58 29.18
CA ARG A 560 -22.16 -9.74 28.29
C ARG A 560 -20.84 -9.60 27.54
N GLU A 561 -20.54 -8.41 27.05
CA GLU A 561 -19.28 -8.10 26.39
C GLU A 561 -18.10 -8.16 27.35
N ALA A 562 -18.29 -7.73 28.61
CA ALA A 562 -17.31 -7.87 29.67
C ALA A 562 -17.04 -9.34 30.00
N ALA A 563 -18.09 -10.19 30.09
CA ALA A 563 -17.92 -11.62 30.32
C ALA A 563 -17.14 -12.30 29.18
N VAL A 564 -17.50 -12.02 27.92
CA VAL A 564 -16.77 -12.56 26.76
C VAL A 564 -15.35 -12.01 26.67
N TRP A 565 -15.12 -10.75 27.04
CA TRP A 565 -13.79 -10.18 27.12
C TRP A 565 -12.90 -10.88 28.14
N ASN A 566 -13.46 -11.18 29.32
CA ASN A 566 -12.76 -11.92 30.37
C ASN A 566 -12.41 -13.37 29.96
N GLU A 567 -13.17 -13.96 29.03
CA GLU A 567 -12.82 -15.26 28.43
C GLU A 567 -11.75 -15.14 27.33
N ILE A 568 -11.76 -14.04 26.57
CA ILE A 568 -10.89 -13.84 25.40
C ILE A 568 -9.50 -13.30 25.76
N SER A 569 -9.41 -12.35 26.70
CA SER A 569 -8.13 -11.74 27.10
C SER A 569 -7.08 -12.79 27.52
N PRO A 570 -7.41 -13.84 28.31
CA PRO A 570 -6.48 -14.92 28.59
C PRO A 570 -6.04 -15.70 27.35
N ARG A 571 -6.93 -15.93 26.39
CA ARG A 571 -6.61 -16.63 25.14
C ARG A 571 -5.66 -15.81 24.26
N LEU A 572 -5.92 -14.51 24.12
CA LEU A 572 -5.02 -13.59 23.43
C LEU A 572 -3.64 -13.58 24.06
N MET A 573 -3.59 -13.54 25.40
CA MET A 573 -2.35 -13.60 26.14
C MET A 573 -1.63 -14.94 25.93
N GLN A 574 -2.36 -16.06 25.90
CA GLN A 574 -1.80 -17.38 25.62
C GLN A 574 -1.23 -17.49 24.19
N ALA A 575 -1.95 -16.98 23.19
CA ALA A 575 -1.48 -16.91 21.81
C ALA A 575 -0.21 -16.05 21.69
N TRP A 576 -0.18 -14.90 22.39
CA TRP A 576 1.01 -14.05 22.45
C TRP A 576 2.21 -14.83 23.02
N HIS A 577 2.06 -15.49 24.17
CA HIS A 577 3.11 -16.32 24.77
C HIS A 577 3.59 -17.44 23.84
N HIS A 578 2.69 -18.05 23.05
CA HIS A 578 3.03 -19.10 22.10
C HIS A 578 3.87 -18.59 20.91
N LEU A 579 3.60 -17.38 20.43
CA LEU A 579 4.18 -16.82 19.20
C LEU A 579 5.48 -16.05 19.41
N ILE A 580 5.71 -15.43 20.59
CA ILE A 580 6.96 -14.69 20.91
C ILE A 580 8.25 -15.48 20.61
N PRO A 581 8.38 -16.78 20.95
CA PRO A 581 9.62 -17.51 20.72
C PRO A 581 9.99 -17.65 19.24
N ARG A 582 9.04 -17.38 18.33
CA ARG A 582 9.28 -17.43 16.87
C ARG A 582 9.88 -16.13 16.34
N LEU A 583 9.83 -15.04 17.10
CA LEU A 583 10.45 -13.78 16.71
C LEU A 583 11.98 -13.87 16.69
N PRO A 584 12.64 -13.17 15.75
CA PRO A 584 14.08 -12.90 15.81
C PRO A 584 14.46 -12.24 17.14
N ALA A 585 15.66 -12.53 17.66
CA ALA A 585 16.12 -12.07 18.97
C ALA A 585 15.85 -10.58 19.26
N VAL A 586 16.21 -9.66 18.35
CA VAL A 586 16.03 -8.22 18.57
C VAL A 586 14.54 -7.84 18.64
N GLN A 587 13.72 -8.35 17.73
CA GLN A 587 12.27 -8.08 17.73
C GLN A 587 11.59 -8.71 18.95
N ARG A 588 12.03 -9.91 19.35
CA ARG A 588 11.56 -10.58 20.57
C ARG A 588 11.83 -9.72 21.81
N ALA A 589 13.04 -9.18 21.93
CA ALA A 589 13.40 -8.31 23.04
C ALA A 589 12.54 -7.04 23.07
N ASP A 590 12.32 -6.41 21.92
CA ASP A 590 11.46 -5.22 21.80
C ASP A 590 10.01 -5.52 22.22
N GLU A 591 9.43 -6.65 21.79
CA GLU A 591 8.09 -7.08 22.23
C GLU A 591 8.00 -7.36 23.73
N LEU A 592 9.03 -8.00 24.33
CA LEU A 592 9.05 -8.27 25.77
C LEU A 592 9.15 -6.98 26.59
N VAL A 593 9.96 -6.02 26.13
CA VAL A 593 10.10 -4.71 26.78
C VAL A 593 8.78 -3.94 26.70
N PHE A 594 8.15 -3.92 25.52
CA PHE A 594 6.84 -3.32 25.33
C PHE A 594 5.78 -3.95 26.25
N ALA A 595 5.78 -5.29 26.36
CA ALA A 595 4.83 -6.01 27.21
C ALA A 595 4.96 -5.65 28.69
N VAL A 596 6.19 -5.63 29.21
CA VAL A 596 6.44 -5.30 30.62
C VAL A 596 6.17 -3.83 30.93
N ALA A 597 6.44 -2.93 29.98
CA ALA A 597 6.14 -1.51 30.15
C ALA A 597 4.64 -1.24 30.32
N ASN A 598 3.78 -2.03 29.65
CA ASN A 598 2.33 -1.88 29.71
C ASN A 598 1.67 -2.77 30.79
N VAL A 599 2.21 -3.96 31.04
CA VAL A 599 1.75 -4.90 32.07
C VAL A 599 2.94 -5.41 32.87
N PRO A 600 3.26 -4.76 34.01
CA PRO A 600 4.36 -5.19 34.88
C PRO A 600 4.22 -6.63 35.39
N ASP A 601 3.01 -7.19 35.43
CA ASP A 601 2.77 -8.58 35.83
C ASP A 601 3.34 -9.61 34.83
N LEU A 602 3.73 -9.18 33.62
CA LEU A 602 4.38 -10.03 32.61
C LEU A 602 5.89 -10.16 32.80
N VAL A 603 6.49 -9.52 33.82
CA VAL A 603 7.92 -9.64 34.13
C VAL A 603 8.39 -11.11 34.30
N PRO A 604 7.67 -12.00 35.02
CA PRO A 604 8.08 -13.41 35.14
C PRO A 604 8.15 -14.10 33.78
N SER A 605 7.13 -13.90 32.92
CA SER A 605 7.10 -14.44 31.56
C SER A 605 8.22 -13.89 30.69
N ALA A 606 8.51 -12.59 30.77
CA ALA A 606 9.60 -11.96 30.02
C ALA A 606 10.97 -12.49 30.43
N LEU A 607 11.19 -12.67 31.74
CA LEU A 607 12.41 -13.31 32.27
C LEU A 607 12.51 -14.77 31.82
N GLY A 608 11.42 -15.53 31.85
CA GLY A 608 11.37 -16.90 31.36
C GLY A 608 11.73 -17.02 29.87
N GLN A 609 11.22 -16.10 29.03
CA GLN A 609 11.52 -16.05 27.59
C GLN A 609 12.97 -15.65 27.30
N LEU A 610 13.51 -14.68 28.05
CA LEU A 610 14.93 -14.32 27.98
C LEU A 610 15.84 -15.47 28.39
N ALA A 611 15.42 -16.24 29.40
CA ALA A 611 16.17 -17.37 29.94
C ALA A 611 16.17 -18.59 29.00
N ALA A 612 15.06 -18.84 28.32
CA ALA A 612 14.92 -19.97 27.40
C ALA A 612 15.68 -19.79 26.06
N ALA A 613 16.15 -18.57 25.76
CA ALA A 613 16.94 -18.29 24.56
C ALA A 613 18.34 -18.94 24.64
N THR A 614 18.90 -19.29 23.47
CA THR A 614 20.31 -19.72 23.41
C THR A 614 21.24 -18.58 23.86
N VAL A 615 22.47 -18.89 24.28
CA VAL A 615 23.41 -17.87 24.79
C VAL A 615 23.62 -16.71 23.81
N ASP A 616 23.73 -17.01 22.51
CA ASP A 616 23.97 -15.99 21.50
C ASP A 616 22.72 -15.16 21.20
N GLU A 617 21.54 -15.78 21.15
CA GLU A 617 20.26 -15.07 21.03
C GLU A 617 19.99 -14.20 22.24
N HIS A 618 20.23 -14.72 23.46
CA HIS A 618 20.09 -13.98 24.71
C HIS A 618 20.94 -12.70 24.71
N ARG A 619 22.20 -12.79 24.25
CA ARG A 619 23.05 -11.61 24.09
C ARG A 619 22.51 -10.64 23.04
N ALA A 620 22.06 -11.15 21.89
CA ALA A 620 21.48 -10.32 20.85
C ALA A 620 20.21 -9.59 21.33
N MET A 621 19.38 -10.26 22.14
CA MET A 621 18.21 -9.68 22.80
C MET A 621 18.62 -8.52 23.71
N LEU A 622 19.50 -8.75 24.69
CA LEU A 622 19.92 -7.70 25.65
C LEU A 622 20.62 -6.51 24.98
N ARG A 623 21.43 -6.76 23.93
CA ARG A 623 22.08 -5.69 23.16
C ARG A 623 21.10 -4.92 22.28
N GLY A 624 20.02 -5.56 21.84
CA GLY A 624 18.96 -4.93 21.03
C GLY A 624 18.11 -3.93 21.81
N ILE A 625 18.09 -4.01 23.15
CA ILE A 625 17.33 -3.10 24.01
C ILE A 625 18.11 -1.77 24.15
N GLY A 626 17.70 -0.77 23.38
CA GLY A 626 18.27 0.58 23.42
C GLY A 626 17.62 1.51 24.45
N ASP A 627 18.25 2.66 24.72
CA ASP A 627 17.67 3.73 25.52
C ASP A 627 16.55 4.46 24.74
N PRO A 628 15.44 4.90 25.38
CA PRO A 628 15.16 4.92 26.83
C PRO A 628 14.52 3.64 27.38
N TRP A 629 14.19 2.68 26.52
CA TRP A 629 13.50 1.45 26.89
C TRP A 629 14.33 0.55 27.81
N ARG A 630 15.66 0.59 27.65
CA ARG A 630 16.63 -0.09 28.50
C ARG A 630 16.49 0.26 29.98
N THR A 631 16.44 1.55 30.31
CA THR A 631 16.30 1.99 31.71
C THR A 631 14.92 1.63 32.27
N ALA A 632 13.86 1.81 31.47
CA ALA A 632 12.49 1.50 31.89
C ALA A 632 12.28 0.00 32.15
N PHE A 633 12.79 -0.86 31.29
CA PHE A 633 12.69 -2.31 31.46
C PHE A 633 13.52 -2.80 32.66
N ALA A 634 14.72 -2.26 32.85
CA ALA A 634 15.55 -2.55 34.01
C ALA A 634 14.86 -2.14 35.31
N ASP A 635 14.30 -0.94 35.36
CA ASP A 635 13.54 -0.45 36.53
C ASP A 635 12.29 -1.31 36.79
N ALA A 636 11.60 -1.80 35.75
CA ALA A 636 10.45 -2.70 35.90
C ALA A 636 10.84 -4.06 36.51
N ILE A 637 11.93 -4.69 36.04
CA ILE A 637 12.46 -5.94 36.60
C ILE A 637 12.82 -5.75 38.07
N VAL A 638 13.56 -4.68 38.38
CA VAL A 638 13.96 -4.33 39.74
C VAL A 638 12.76 -4.16 40.65
N ASN A 639 11.78 -3.35 40.25
CA ASN A 639 10.59 -3.08 41.05
C ASN A 639 9.77 -4.35 41.30
N ALA A 640 9.68 -5.25 40.31
CA ALA A 640 9.00 -6.53 40.46
C ALA A 640 9.70 -7.44 41.47
N LEU A 641 11.03 -7.51 41.45
CA LEU A 641 11.83 -8.31 42.40
C LEU A 641 11.77 -7.77 43.83
N VAL A 642 11.77 -6.45 44.00
CA VAL A 642 11.57 -5.80 45.32
C VAL A 642 10.21 -6.18 45.89
N ARG A 643 9.16 -6.20 45.06
CA ARG A 643 7.79 -6.50 45.49
C ARG A 643 7.54 -7.99 45.72
N SER A 644 8.17 -8.85 44.93
CA SER A 644 8.00 -10.31 45.01
C SER A 644 9.34 -11.04 44.81
N PRO A 645 10.06 -11.37 45.88
CA PRO A 645 11.32 -12.13 45.80
C PRO A 645 11.15 -13.53 45.17
N GLY A 646 9.94 -14.11 45.24
CA GLY A 646 9.62 -15.42 44.66
C GLY A 646 9.56 -15.44 43.13
N LEU A 647 9.58 -14.27 42.48
CA LEU A 647 9.42 -14.11 41.04
C LEU A 647 10.49 -14.87 40.21
N LEU A 648 11.70 -15.03 40.77
CA LEU A 648 12.78 -15.80 40.13
C LEU A 648 12.47 -17.30 40.08
N TYR A 649 11.83 -17.81 41.13
CA TYR A 649 11.40 -19.20 41.19
C TYR A 649 10.27 -19.47 40.19
N ASP A 650 9.36 -18.50 40.03
CA ASP A 650 8.29 -18.58 39.03
C ASP A 650 8.86 -18.52 37.60
N ALA A 651 9.80 -17.62 37.32
CA ALA A 651 10.47 -17.53 36.02
C ALA A 651 11.25 -18.82 35.68
N LEU A 652 11.91 -19.43 36.67
CA LEU A 652 12.55 -20.74 36.52
C LEU A 652 11.52 -21.84 36.25
N HIS A 653 10.43 -21.90 37.00
CA HIS A 653 9.36 -22.89 36.78
C HIS A 653 8.68 -22.75 35.42
N GLN A 654 8.63 -21.54 34.87
CA GLN A 654 8.13 -21.31 33.52
C GLN A 654 9.14 -21.73 32.44
N ALA A 655 10.44 -21.48 32.63
CA ALA A 655 11.46 -21.74 31.63
C ALA A 655 11.93 -23.22 31.58
N LEU A 656 12.09 -23.86 32.74
CA LEU A 656 12.67 -25.21 32.85
C LEU A 656 11.90 -26.35 32.14
N PRO A 657 10.55 -26.35 32.06
CA PRO A 657 9.80 -27.39 31.34
C PRO A 657 10.00 -27.37 29.83
N ILE A 658 10.39 -26.22 29.26
CA ILE A 658 10.44 -25.98 27.82
C ILE A 658 11.82 -26.34 27.25
N VAL A 659 12.84 -26.42 28.12
CA VAL A 659 14.25 -26.55 27.73
C VAL A 659 14.76 -27.97 28.02
N PRO A 660 15.54 -28.60 27.12
CA PRO A 660 16.15 -29.91 27.36
C PRO A 660 16.95 -29.95 28.66
N ALA A 661 16.99 -31.10 29.34
CA ALA A 661 17.63 -31.24 30.66
C ALA A 661 19.10 -30.77 30.67
N GLY A 662 19.84 -30.98 29.59
CA GLY A 662 21.24 -30.54 29.46
C GLY A 662 21.44 -29.04 29.27
N GLN A 663 20.38 -28.26 29.03
CA GLN A 663 20.42 -26.81 28.82
C GLN A 663 19.86 -26.02 30.01
N ARG A 664 19.39 -26.69 31.07
CA ARG A 664 18.83 -26.05 32.28
C ARG A 664 19.85 -25.15 33.00
N ALA A 665 21.13 -25.54 32.99
CA ALA A 665 22.23 -24.69 33.48
C ALA A 665 22.30 -23.37 32.70
N THR A 666 22.18 -23.42 31.37
CA THR A 666 22.19 -22.24 30.49
C THR A 666 21.04 -21.28 30.80
N VAL A 667 19.85 -21.80 31.13
CA VAL A 667 18.68 -20.99 31.51
C VAL A 667 18.96 -20.18 32.78
N VAL A 668 19.54 -20.83 33.80
CA VAL A 668 19.92 -20.16 35.06
C VAL A 668 21.00 -19.10 34.82
N ALA A 669 21.97 -19.40 33.96
CA ALA A 669 23.01 -18.47 33.57
C ALA A 669 22.46 -17.23 32.83
N SER A 670 21.52 -17.42 31.90
CA SER A 670 20.85 -16.34 31.17
C SER A 670 20.00 -15.47 32.10
N LEU A 671 19.29 -16.06 33.07
CA LEU A 671 18.56 -15.29 34.11
C LEU A 671 19.51 -14.41 34.90
N ALA A 672 20.61 -14.97 35.41
CA ALA A 672 21.58 -14.19 36.17
C ALA A 672 22.23 -13.08 35.35
N ALA A 673 22.53 -13.35 34.07
CA ALA A 673 23.02 -12.33 33.15
C ALA A 673 22.01 -11.20 32.95
N THR A 674 20.71 -11.52 32.80
CA THR A 674 19.62 -10.54 32.70
C THR A 674 19.53 -9.66 33.94
N LEU A 675 19.60 -10.28 35.12
CA LEU A 675 19.50 -9.60 36.41
C LEU A 675 20.64 -8.60 36.62
N ALA A 676 21.87 -9.01 36.33
CA ALA A 676 22.99 -8.10 36.43
C ALA A 676 22.94 -7.02 35.33
N TRP A 677 22.43 -7.32 34.14
CA TRP A 677 22.24 -6.32 33.10
C TRP A 677 21.26 -5.25 33.60
N ALA A 678 20.14 -5.65 34.20
CA ALA A 678 19.19 -4.74 34.82
C ALA A 678 19.84 -3.90 35.93
N ALA A 679 20.72 -4.49 36.75
CA ALA A 679 21.44 -3.76 37.80
C ALA A 679 22.33 -2.62 37.26
N THR A 680 22.95 -2.82 36.09
CA THR A 680 23.75 -1.77 35.45
C THR A 680 22.91 -0.73 34.72
N ALA A 681 21.71 -1.11 34.26
CA ALA A 681 20.84 -0.28 33.44
C ALA A 681 19.80 0.52 34.25
N ALA A 682 19.52 0.14 35.49
CA ALA A 682 18.55 0.79 36.35
C ALA A 682 18.94 2.24 36.74
N SER A 683 17.92 3.07 36.98
CA SER A 683 18.08 4.48 37.33
C SER A 683 18.66 4.69 38.75
N SER A 684 19.24 5.87 38.97
CA SER A 684 20.05 6.22 40.15
C SER A 684 19.40 6.05 41.54
N PRO A 685 18.07 6.11 41.78
CA PRO A 685 17.54 5.94 43.13
C PRO A 685 17.48 4.48 43.61
N PHE A 686 17.63 3.49 42.72
CA PHE A 686 17.48 2.07 43.07
C PHE A 686 18.80 1.29 43.10
N ARG A 687 19.91 1.86 42.61
CA ARG A 687 21.16 1.12 42.37
C ARG A 687 21.70 0.32 43.56
N ASP A 688 21.67 0.88 44.77
CA ASP A 688 22.24 0.22 45.96
C ASP A 688 21.33 -0.91 46.47
N SER A 689 20.01 -0.70 46.50
CA SER A 689 19.02 -1.72 46.84
C SER A 689 18.99 -2.84 45.79
N VAL A 690 19.22 -2.50 44.53
CA VAL A 690 19.30 -3.43 43.40
C VAL A 690 20.53 -4.32 43.52
N ALA A 691 21.70 -3.77 43.84
CA ALA A 691 22.90 -4.57 44.01
C ALA A 691 22.72 -5.67 45.08
N LEU A 692 22.10 -5.33 46.22
CA LEU A 692 21.83 -6.26 47.32
C LEU A 692 20.78 -7.33 46.95
N LEU A 693 19.67 -6.94 46.31
CA LEU A 693 18.63 -7.88 45.88
C LEU A 693 19.12 -8.81 44.76
N MET A 694 19.97 -8.30 43.86
CA MET A 694 20.57 -9.09 42.78
C MET A 694 21.63 -10.05 43.31
N GLU A 695 22.31 -9.70 44.40
CA GLU A 695 23.20 -10.61 45.12
C GLU A 695 22.44 -11.78 45.73
N GLU A 696 21.34 -11.50 46.41
CA GLU A 696 20.49 -12.56 46.98
C GLU A 696 19.83 -13.43 45.90
N ALA A 697 19.34 -12.80 44.83
CA ALA A 697 18.80 -13.48 43.65
C ALA A 697 19.82 -14.39 42.96
N GLY A 698 21.04 -13.88 42.73
CA GLY A 698 22.13 -14.63 42.12
C GLY A 698 22.56 -15.83 42.98
N ARG A 699 22.57 -15.67 44.31
CA ARG A 699 22.84 -16.75 45.26
C ARG A 699 21.76 -17.85 45.21
N GLN A 700 20.50 -17.47 45.13
CA GLN A 700 19.37 -18.40 45.02
C GLN A 700 19.38 -19.16 43.68
N LEU A 701 19.67 -18.47 42.57
CA LEU A 701 19.82 -19.09 41.24
C LEU A 701 20.97 -20.11 41.21
N LEU A 702 22.13 -19.77 41.77
CA LEU A 702 23.28 -20.69 41.86
C LEU A 702 22.97 -21.91 42.73
N GLY A 703 22.24 -21.72 43.84
CA GLY A 703 21.81 -22.83 44.72
C GLY A 703 20.80 -23.79 44.08
N ALA A 704 20.11 -23.39 43.00
CA ALA A 704 19.11 -24.21 42.31
C ALA A 704 19.71 -25.13 41.22
N VAL A 705 21.00 -24.99 40.89
CA VAL A 705 21.67 -25.74 39.82
C VAL A 705 22.25 -27.04 40.39
N PRO A 706 21.98 -28.21 39.77
CA PRO A 706 22.67 -29.45 40.16
C PRO A 706 24.18 -29.30 39.94
N HIS A 707 24.99 -29.91 40.81
CA HIS A 707 26.44 -29.66 40.85
C HIS A 707 27.15 -29.91 39.49
N ASP A 708 26.66 -30.88 38.71
CA ASP A 708 27.19 -31.21 37.37
C ASP A 708 26.97 -30.11 36.31
N GLY A 709 26.08 -29.14 36.57
CA GLY A 709 25.82 -27.99 35.69
C GLY A 709 26.37 -26.66 36.21
N LEU A 710 26.93 -26.64 37.42
CA LEU A 710 27.38 -25.42 38.12
C LEU A 710 28.53 -24.72 37.38
N GLU A 711 29.38 -25.51 36.71
CA GLU A 711 30.58 -25.06 36.00
C GLU A 711 30.25 -24.09 34.85
N ALA A 712 29.27 -24.46 34.02
CA ALA A 712 28.81 -23.66 32.90
C ALA A 712 28.11 -22.36 33.38
N VAL A 713 27.39 -22.42 34.50
CA VAL A 713 26.71 -21.25 35.09
C VAL A 713 27.74 -20.27 35.64
N LEU A 714 28.70 -20.74 36.40
CA LEU A 714 29.75 -19.89 36.95
C LEU A 714 30.61 -19.27 35.84
N ALA A 715 30.90 -20.01 34.76
CA ALA A 715 31.64 -19.47 33.61
C ALA A 715 30.93 -18.30 32.93
N ALA A 716 29.60 -18.31 32.91
CA ALA A 716 28.81 -17.19 32.41
C ALA A 716 28.88 -15.96 33.35
N PHE A 717 29.00 -16.15 34.66
CA PHE A 717 29.03 -15.06 35.67
C PHE A 717 30.35 -14.29 35.69
N PHE A 718 31.46 -14.88 35.26
CA PHE A 718 32.78 -14.22 35.28
C PHE A 718 33.04 -13.23 34.12
N ARG A 719 32.07 -13.03 33.21
CA ARG A 719 32.16 -12.12 32.04
C ARG A 719 32.05 -10.64 32.42
N ARG A 720 33.10 -10.07 33.00
CA ARG A 720 33.13 -8.68 33.55
C ARG A 720 32.97 -7.58 32.52
N SER A 721 33.24 -7.81 31.23
CA SER A 721 33.04 -6.78 30.20
C SER A 721 31.56 -6.38 30.04
N GLU A 722 30.65 -7.25 30.45
CA GLU A 722 29.21 -7.02 30.31
C GLU A 722 28.56 -6.70 31.67
N LEU A 723 29.05 -7.28 32.80
CA LEU A 723 28.34 -7.29 34.10
C LEU A 723 29.31 -7.25 35.31
N PRO A 724 29.53 -6.10 35.98
CA PRO A 724 30.59 -5.94 36.99
C PRO A 724 30.33 -6.61 38.36
N LEU A 725 29.08 -6.97 38.68
CA LEU A 725 28.67 -7.46 40.01
C LEU A 725 28.61 -9.00 40.14
N LEU A 726 28.54 -9.73 39.03
CA LEU A 726 28.41 -11.20 39.03
C LEU A 726 29.70 -11.97 39.39
N PRO A 727 30.92 -11.49 39.05
CA PRO A 727 32.15 -12.20 39.41
C PRO A 727 32.35 -12.36 40.93
N SER A 728 31.96 -11.36 41.72
CA SER A 728 32.04 -11.43 43.19
C SER A 728 31.07 -12.45 43.80
N LEU A 729 29.87 -12.59 43.23
CA LEU A 729 28.88 -13.59 43.62
C LEU A 729 29.33 -15.01 43.31
N ALA A 730 29.85 -15.22 42.11
CA ALA A 730 30.42 -16.50 41.71
C ALA A 730 31.57 -16.90 42.67
N ALA A 731 32.46 -15.95 43.01
CA ALA A 731 33.53 -16.17 43.96
C ALA A 731 33.03 -16.47 45.40
N GLN A 732 31.95 -15.82 45.86
CA GLN A 732 31.33 -16.14 47.14
C GLN A 732 30.69 -17.54 47.14
N HIS A 733 29.99 -17.92 46.07
CA HIS A 733 29.37 -19.24 45.98
C HIS A 733 30.41 -20.36 45.91
N LEU A 734 31.49 -20.16 45.16
CA LEU A 734 32.64 -21.08 45.13
C LEU A 734 33.24 -21.31 46.53
N ARG A 735 33.23 -20.30 47.41
CA ARG A 735 33.66 -20.44 48.82
C ARG A 735 32.77 -21.32 49.68
N SER A 736 31.51 -21.49 49.29
CA SER A 736 30.53 -22.31 50.02
C SER A 736 30.54 -23.78 49.60
N LEU A 737 31.21 -24.12 48.49
CA LEU A 737 31.37 -25.49 48.03
C LEU A 737 32.40 -26.25 48.88
N ASN A 738 32.29 -27.58 48.92
CA ASN A 738 33.36 -28.38 49.50
C ASN A 738 34.63 -28.32 48.62
N PRO A 739 35.83 -28.59 49.17
CA PRO A 739 37.08 -28.44 48.41
C PRO A 739 37.23 -29.32 47.17
N ALA A 740 36.52 -30.45 47.12
CA ALA A 740 36.56 -31.37 45.97
C ALA A 740 35.69 -30.88 44.81
N ASP A 741 34.50 -30.37 45.12
CA ASP A 741 33.57 -29.80 44.17
C ASP A 741 34.06 -28.45 43.66
N GLU A 742 34.60 -27.62 44.56
CA GLU A 742 35.24 -26.38 44.17
C GLU A 742 36.42 -26.62 43.20
N GLY A 743 37.26 -27.63 43.46
CA GLY A 743 38.37 -27.97 42.57
C GLY A 743 37.91 -28.44 41.18
N ARG A 744 36.84 -29.24 41.10
CA ARG A 744 36.24 -29.65 39.81
C ARG A 744 35.72 -28.44 39.03
N VAL A 745 34.96 -27.60 39.72
CA VAL A 745 34.34 -26.40 39.12
C VAL A 745 35.37 -25.39 38.65
N LEU A 746 36.44 -25.14 39.44
CA LEU A 746 37.54 -24.26 39.04
C LEU A 746 38.29 -24.79 37.82
N ALA A 747 38.45 -26.12 37.67
CA ALA A 747 39.07 -26.73 36.49
C ALA A 747 38.22 -26.54 35.24
N ALA A 748 36.91 -26.75 35.33
CA ALA A 748 36.01 -26.57 34.21
C ALA A 748 35.84 -25.09 33.80
N LEU A 749 35.70 -24.19 34.78
CA LEU A 749 35.75 -22.73 34.58
C LEU A 749 36.98 -22.30 33.78
N THR A 750 38.13 -22.85 34.18
CA THR A 750 39.42 -22.59 33.53
C THR A 750 39.46 -23.12 32.10
N ASN A 751 38.87 -24.29 31.85
CA ASN A 751 38.75 -24.89 30.53
C ASN A 751 37.90 -24.04 29.58
N GLU A 752 36.75 -23.56 30.04
CA GLU A 752 35.84 -22.70 29.27
C GLU A 752 36.45 -21.31 29.00
N ALA A 753 37.12 -20.71 30.00
CA ALA A 753 37.71 -19.37 29.89
C ALA A 753 38.85 -19.26 28.86
N ALA A 754 39.47 -20.38 28.48
CA ALA A 754 40.50 -20.41 27.45
C ALA A 754 40.02 -19.85 26.11
N TRP A 755 38.71 -19.94 25.84
CA TRP A 755 38.07 -19.51 24.59
C TRP A 755 37.31 -18.18 24.70
N LEU A 756 37.31 -17.56 25.88
CA LEU A 756 36.66 -16.26 26.13
C LEU A 756 37.58 -15.07 25.81
N ASP A 757 37.02 -13.86 25.82
CA ASP A 757 37.76 -12.62 25.56
C ASP A 757 38.89 -12.38 26.59
N PRO A 758 39.96 -11.63 26.23
CA PRO A 758 41.13 -11.46 27.08
C PRO A 758 40.82 -10.89 28.47
N THR A 759 39.82 -10.03 28.58
CA THR A 759 39.47 -9.35 29.83
C THR A 759 38.81 -10.33 30.80
N THR A 760 37.81 -11.08 30.31
CA THR A 760 37.14 -12.15 31.07
C THR A 760 38.13 -13.25 31.47
N ARG A 761 39.05 -13.62 30.57
CA ARG A 761 40.07 -14.63 30.86
C ARG A 761 40.97 -14.22 32.02
N ALA A 762 41.44 -12.98 32.05
CA ALA A 762 42.27 -12.46 33.14
C ALA A 762 41.56 -12.48 34.51
N LEU A 763 40.23 -12.44 34.52
CA LEU A 763 39.43 -12.40 35.74
C LEU A 763 39.10 -13.76 36.31
N VAL A 764 38.70 -14.68 35.43
CA VAL A 764 38.60 -16.09 35.80
C VAL A 764 39.94 -16.53 36.36
N PHE A 765 41.02 -16.14 35.68
CA PHE A 765 42.37 -16.38 36.14
C PHE A 765 42.65 -15.82 37.54
N SER A 766 42.45 -14.52 37.76
CA SER A 766 42.62 -13.87 39.08
C SER A 766 41.81 -14.54 40.18
N CYS A 767 40.55 -14.88 39.90
CA CYS A 767 39.67 -15.55 40.86
C CYS A 767 40.17 -16.96 41.20
N VAL A 768 40.52 -17.75 40.18
CA VAL A 768 41.05 -19.11 40.38
C VAL A 768 42.35 -19.05 41.19
N THR A 769 43.26 -18.13 40.88
CA THR A 769 44.51 -17.94 41.64
C THR A 769 44.26 -17.53 43.09
N GLU A 770 43.34 -16.61 43.36
CA GLU A 770 43.00 -16.18 44.72
C GLU A 770 42.34 -17.29 45.54
N ARG A 771 41.40 -18.03 44.94
CA ARG A 771 40.72 -19.16 45.61
C ARG A 771 41.71 -20.27 45.93
N LEU A 772 42.60 -20.57 45.00
CA LEU A 772 43.65 -21.54 45.18
C LEU A 772 44.67 -21.12 46.26
N ALA A 773 45.08 -19.85 46.27
CA ALA A 773 45.97 -19.32 47.30
C ALA A 773 45.37 -19.43 48.71
N ALA A 774 44.05 -19.23 48.85
CA ALA A 774 43.36 -19.40 50.12
C ALA A 774 43.38 -20.86 50.63
N HIS A 775 43.29 -21.86 49.73
CA HIS A 775 43.41 -23.28 50.07
C HIS A 775 44.87 -23.74 50.28
N ALA A 776 45.82 -23.02 49.67
CA ALA A 776 47.25 -23.32 49.69
C ALA A 776 47.97 -22.84 50.95
N SER A 777 47.25 -22.39 51.98
CA SER A 777 47.80 -22.13 53.33
C SER A 777 48.26 -23.45 53.99
N GLY A 778 49.29 -24.08 53.41
CA GLY A 778 50.04 -25.22 53.95
C GLY A 778 50.03 -26.53 53.13
N ARG A 779 49.36 -26.68 51.97
CA ARG A 779 49.34 -27.95 51.20
C ARG A 779 49.22 -27.77 49.67
N ALA A 780 49.99 -28.56 48.90
CA ALA A 780 50.04 -28.56 47.42
C ALA A 780 48.92 -29.35 46.71
N ASP A 781 48.15 -30.13 47.49
CA ASP A 781 47.13 -31.07 47.00
C ASP A 781 45.95 -30.43 46.22
N PRO A 782 45.49 -29.19 46.50
CA PRO A 782 44.41 -28.54 45.74
C PRO A 782 44.78 -28.26 44.27
N PHE A 783 46.03 -27.89 44.00
CA PHE A 783 46.51 -27.56 42.64
C PHE A 783 46.54 -28.77 41.72
N ALA A 784 47.00 -29.91 42.25
CA ALA A 784 47.05 -31.16 41.50
C ALA A 784 45.66 -31.63 41.08
N ARG A 785 44.64 -31.45 41.93
CA ARG A 785 43.24 -31.80 41.63
C ARG A 785 42.67 -30.99 40.47
N ILE A 786 42.89 -29.67 40.46
CA ILE A 786 42.45 -28.78 39.37
C ILE A 786 43.18 -29.11 38.08
N ALA A 787 44.51 -29.23 38.14
CA ALA A 787 45.33 -29.57 36.98
C ALA A 787 44.93 -30.92 36.36
N HIS A 788 44.52 -31.89 37.17
CA HIS A 788 44.05 -33.20 36.68
C HIS A 788 42.75 -33.11 35.86
N GLY A 789 41.84 -32.20 36.25
CA GLY A 789 40.57 -31.94 35.55
C GLY A 789 40.72 -31.23 34.20
N LEU A 790 41.86 -30.61 33.91
CA LEU A 790 42.07 -29.85 32.68
C LEU A 790 42.51 -30.73 31.48
N PRO A 791 42.06 -30.40 30.25
CA PRO A 791 42.68 -30.91 29.04
C PRO A 791 44.16 -30.50 28.97
N PRO A 792 45.08 -31.37 28.55
CA PRO A 792 46.52 -31.09 28.59
C PRO A 792 46.96 -29.90 27.74
N ASP A 793 46.23 -29.61 26.66
CA ASP A 793 46.50 -28.47 25.78
C ASP A 793 46.09 -27.13 26.43
N VAL A 794 45.01 -27.14 27.22
CA VAL A 794 44.60 -25.98 28.05
C VAL A 794 45.55 -25.80 29.22
N ALA A 795 45.90 -26.89 29.92
CA ALA A 795 46.88 -26.84 31.00
C ALA A 795 48.23 -26.27 30.55
N ARG A 796 48.68 -26.61 29.33
CA ARG A 796 49.88 -26.04 28.71
C ARG A 796 49.74 -24.54 28.42
N THR A 797 48.60 -24.13 27.88
CA THR A 797 48.33 -22.72 27.56
C THR A 797 48.32 -21.87 28.83
N TRP A 798 47.70 -22.37 29.89
CA TRP A 798 47.67 -21.74 31.20
C TRP A 798 49.02 -21.70 31.89
N ALA A 799 49.79 -22.80 31.85
CA ALA A 799 51.15 -22.82 32.40
C ALA A 799 52.05 -21.79 31.69
N ALA A 800 51.87 -21.61 30.37
CA ALA A 800 52.57 -20.58 29.62
C ALA A 800 52.10 -19.17 30.01
N GLN A 801 50.79 -18.94 30.19
CA GLN A 801 50.25 -17.66 30.62
C GLN A 801 50.72 -17.27 32.03
N LEU A 802 50.61 -18.17 33.01
CA LEU A 802 51.14 -18.03 34.38
C LEU A 802 52.62 -17.67 34.38
N GLN A 803 53.42 -18.39 33.58
CA GLN A 803 54.84 -18.10 33.44
C GLN A 803 55.06 -16.69 32.86
N THR A 804 54.27 -16.29 31.85
CA THR A 804 54.40 -14.99 31.20
C THR A 804 54.00 -13.82 32.10
N GLU A 805 52.97 -14.00 32.93
CA GLU A 805 52.51 -13.02 33.92
C GLU A 805 53.49 -12.94 35.09
N LEU A 806 54.00 -14.08 35.59
CA LEU A 806 55.07 -14.14 36.59
C LEU A 806 56.35 -13.43 36.08
N ASP A 807 56.76 -13.73 34.85
CA ASP A 807 57.93 -13.10 34.22
C ASP A 807 57.72 -11.58 34.04
N ALA A 808 56.48 -11.12 33.81
CA ALA A 808 56.15 -9.70 33.70
C ALA A 808 56.12 -9.00 35.07
N GLU A 809 55.55 -9.60 36.11
CA GLU A 809 55.52 -9.06 37.48
C GLU A 809 56.91 -8.97 38.10
N LEU A 810 57.77 -9.96 37.83
CA LEU A 810 59.18 -9.97 38.25
C LEU A 810 60.06 -9.03 37.40
N GLY A 811 59.49 -8.38 36.37
CA GLY A 811 60.22 -7.45 35.50
C GLY A 811 61.28 -8.12 34.62
N LEU A 812 61.15 -9.42 34.33
CA LEU A 812 62.15 -10.24 33.65
C LEU A 812 62.11 -10.13 32.11
N ARG A 813 61.39 -9.16 31.54
CA ARG A 813 61.35 -8.98 30.08
C ARG A 813 62.65 -8.35 29.57
N LEU A 814 63.46 -9.21 28.92
CA LEU A 814 64.54 -8.94 27.95
C LEU A 814 65.98 -8.95 28.50
N ALA A 815 66.54 -10.15 28.66
CA ALA A 815 67.89 -10.43 28.18
C ALA A 815 67.76 -11.31 26.92
N SER A 816 67.79 -10.67 25.75
CA SER A 816 67.83 -11.35 24.45
C SER A 816 69.19 -12.04 24.26
N GLY A 817 69.26 -13.33 24.63
CA GLY A 817 70.35 -14.25 24.33
C GLY A 817 69.84 -15.52 23.63
N PRO A 818 70.70 -16.24 22.88
CA PRO A 818 70.28 -17.25 21.93
C PRO A 818 69.59 -18.44 22.62
N ARG A 819 68.41 -18.80 22.11
CA ARG A 819 67.62 -19.96 22.54
C ARG A 819 68.40 -21.25 22.27
N VAL A 820 68.77 -21.96 23.33
CA VAL A 820 69.15 -23.39 23.27
C VAL A 820 68.02 -24.23 23.87
N ALA A 821 67.93 -25.45 23.35
CA ALA A 821 66.78 -26.34 23.21
C ALA A 821 65.94 -26.66 24.46
N ALA A 822 64.72 -27.11 24.14
CA ALA A 822 63.60 -27.46 25.00
C ALA A 822 63.92 -28.52 26.07
N GLY A 823 63.38 -28.31 27.28
CA GLY A 823 63.33 -29.34 28.32
C GLY A 823 63.04 -28.76 29.70
N ALA A 824 63.80 -27.75 30.10
CA ALA A 824 63.69 -27.14 31.43
C ALA A 824 63.13 -25.72 31.36
N THR A 825 62.23 -25.43 32.29
CA THR A 825 61.57 -24.13 32.39
C THR A 825 62.53 -23.12 32.98
N HIS A 826 62.43 -21.84 32.63
CA HIS A 826 63.42 -20.82 33.03
C HIS A 826 63.62 -20.77 34.56
N MET A 827 62.61 -21.21 35.33
CA MET A 827 62.61 -21.30 36.80
C MET A 827 63.44 -22.46 37.36
N GLU A 828 63.51 -23.64 36.70
CA GLU A 828 64.42 -24.73 37.11
C GLU A 828 65.89 -24.31 36.98
N ARG A 829 66.18 -23.38 36.05
CA ARG A 829 67.50 -22.74 35.91
C ARG A 829 67.80 -21.73 37.02
N LEU A 830 66.78 -21.08 37.59
CA LEU A 830 66.92 -20.16 38.73
C LEU A 830 66.93 -20.87 40.08
N ALA A 831 66.31 -22.04 40.21
CA ALA A 831 66.35 -22.86 41.43
C ALA A 831 67.62 -23.73 41.51
N ALA A 832 68.13 -24.23 40.37
CA ALA A 832 69.39 -24.98 40.32
C ALA A 832 70.63 -24.09 40.51
N GLY A 833 70.50 -22.78 40.29
CA GLY A 833 71.50 -21.78 40.66
C GLY A 833 70.94 -20.89 41.74
N ALA A 834 71.16 -21.23 43.02
CA ALA A 834 70.99 -20.31 44.13
C ALA A 834 71.87 -19.07 43.90
N ASP A 835 71.34 -18.10 43.16
CA ASP A 835 72.03 -16.87 42.82
C ASP A 835 71.50 -15.76 43.74
N PRO A 836 72.32 -15.21 44.66
CA PRO A 836 71.93 -14.15 45.58
C PRO A 836 71.43 -12.87 44.88
N THR A 837 71.57 -12.78 43.55
CA THR A 837 71.10 -11.67 42.72
C THR A 837 69.57 -11.59 42.60
N LEU A 838 68.81 -12.69 42.79
CA LEU A 838 67.36 -12.67 42.70
C LEU A 838 66.71 -12.15 43.99
N GLU A 839 67.28 -12.52 45.15
CA GLU A 839 66.97 -11.89 46.45
C GLU A 839 67.36 -10.41 46.45
N LEU A 840 68.53 -10.04 45.90
CA LEU A 840 68.98 -8.64 45.78
C LEU A 840 68.12 -7.79 44.84
N ARG A 841 67.61 -8.36 43.74
CA ARG A 841 66.73 -7.63 42.80
C ARG A 841 65.35 -7.39 43.39
N LEU A 842 64.77 -8.36 44.11
CA LEU A 842 63.52 -8.19 44.86
C LEU A 842 63.68 -7.29 46.09
N ALA A 843 64.88 -7.22 46.67
CA ALA A 843 65.22 -6.27 47.74
C ALA A 843 65.43 -4.82 47.25
N SER A 844 65.64 -4.60 45.96
CA SER A 844 66.02 -3.29 45.40
C SER A 844 64.86 -2.36 44.98
N ARG A 845 63.60 -2.77 45.18
CA ARG A 845 62.43 -1.85 45.04
C ARG A 845 61.97 -1.38 46.44
N PRO A 846 61.97 -0.06 46.72
CA PRO A 846 61.52 0.44 48.01
C PRO A 846 59.99 0.38 48.08
N GLY A 847 59.49 -0.54 48.89
CA GLY A 847 58.08 -0.66 49.29
C GLY A 847 58.01 -1.32 50.67
N PRO A 848 56.97 -1.05 51.48
CA PRO A 848 56.93 -1.41 52.90
C PRO A 848 57.05 -2.94 53.08
N SER A 849 57.77 -3.37 54.12
CA SER A 849 58.26 -4.74 54.34
C SER A 849 57.19 -5.84 54.39
N GLU A 850 55.90 -5.50 54.52
CA GLU A 850 54.79 -6.45 54.41
C GLU A 850 54.57 -6.92 52.95
N ALA A 851 54.93 -6.11 51.95
CA ALA A 851 54.81 -6.48 50.53
C ALA A 851 55.80 -7.58 50.08
N GLN A 852 56.93 -7.76 50.79
CA GLN A 852 57.95 -8.77 50.46
C GLN A 852 57.51 -10.20 50.85
N GLY A 853 56.90 -10.37 52.02
CA GLY A 853 56.33 -11.66 52.44
C GLY A 853 55.14 -12.07 51.56
N ASP A 854 54.32 -11.09 51.18
CA ASP A 854 53.21 -11.28 50.24
C ASP A 854 53.70 -11.63 48.84
N ALA A 855 54.76 -10.99 48.34
CA ALA A 855 55.33 -11.30 47.02
C ALA A 855 55.95 -12.71 46.97
N TRP A 856 56.65 -13.14 48.03
CA TRP A 856 57.21 -14.49 48.12
C TRP A 856 56.14 -15.57 48.22
N ASN A 857 55.07 -15.34 48.98
CA ASN A 857 53.92 -16.24 49.04
C ASN A 857 53.20 -16.33 47.69
N ARG A 858 52.97 -15.19 47.01
CA ARG A 858 52.39 -15.17 45.65
C ARG A 858 53.28 -15.90 44.64
N TYR A 859 54.60 -15.70 44.72
CA TYR A 859 55.58 -16.40 43.87
C TYR A 859 55.59 -17.92 44.11
N GLY A 860 55.65 -18.36 45.36
CA GLY A 860 55.63 -19.79 45.71
C GLY A 860 54.32 -20.47 45.28
N THR A 861 53.20 -19.76 45.41
CA THR A 861 51.89 -20.22 44.96
C THR A 861 51.83 -20.35 43.43
N ALA A 862 52.28 -19.32 42.70
CA ALA A 862 52.31 -19.34 41.24
C ALA A 862 53.25 -20.42 40.68
N HIS A 863 54.39 -20.67 41.32
CA HIS A 863 55.32 -21.74 40.93
C HIS A 863 54.69 -23.13 41.11
N ALA A 864 54.08 -23.40 42.26
CA ALA A 864 53.39 -24.66 42.52
C ALA A 864 52.23 -24.92 41.53
N MET A 865 51.50 -23.88 41.13
CA MET A 865 50.48 -23.94 40.09
C MET A 865 51.06 -24.38 38.74
N ILE A 866 52.16 -23.74 38.33
CA ILE A 866 52.83 -24.03 37.07
C ILE A 866 53.34 -25.47 37.03
N GLU A 867 53.93 -25.97 38.13
CA GLU A 867 54.41 -27.35 38.21
C GLU A 867 53.27 -28.37 38.12
N ALA A 868 52.16 -28.15 38.82
CA ALA A 868 50.98 -29.02 38.76
C ALA A 868 50.40 -29.11 37.33
N LEU A 869 50.32 -27.98 36.61
CA LEU A 869 49.86 -27.93 35.22
C LEU A 869 50.84 -28.62 34.25
N ARG A 870 52.15 -28.46 34.46
CA ARG A 870 53.19 -29.14 33.67
C ARG A 870 53.20 -30.64 33.89
N ALA A 871 52.99 -31.09 35.12
CA ALA A 871 52.88 -32.52 35.45
C ALA A 871 51.70 -33.17 34.69
N ARG A 872 50.57 -32.47 34.54
CA ARG A 872 49.44 -32.94 33.72
C ARG A 872 49.80 -33.12 32.26
N TYR A 873 50.51 -32.15 31.67
CA TYR A 873 50.98 -32.22 30.30
C TYR A 873 52.00 -33.36 30.09
N ALA A 874 52.96 -33.50 31.00
CA ALA A 874 53.97 -34.55 30.96
C ALA A 874 53.38 -35.96 31.03
N ALA A 875 52.33 -36.16 31.84
CA ALA A 875 51.64 -37.45 31.96
C ALA A 875 50.99 -37.95 30.65
N ARG A 876 50.47 -37.06 29.78
CA ARG A 876 49.93 -37.45 28.44
C ARG A 876 51.03 -37.76 27.44
N TYR A 877 52.17 -37.06 27.54
CA TYR A 877 53.34 -37.34 26.69
C TYR A 877 53.90 -38.72 27.02
N ALA A 878 53.97 -39.09 28.31
CA ALA A 878 54.33 -40.43 28.74
C ALA A 878 53.30 -41.50 28.31
N ALA A 879 51.99 -41.22 28.40
CA ALA A 879 50.94 -42.19 28.03
C ALA A 879 50.68 -42.36 26.51
N ARG A 880 51.20 -41.48 25.66
CA ARG A 880 51.17 -41.63 24.18
C ARG A 880 52.43 -42.31 23.62
N HIS A 881 53.47 -42.44 24.43
CA HIS A 881 54.77 -43.01 24.08
C HIS A 881 55.14 -44.23 24.94
N ALA A 882 54.20 -44.70 25.75
CA ALA A 882 54.13 -46.05 26.34
C ALA A 882 53.05 -46.83 25.58
#